data_AF-A0A423GAB1-F1
#
_entry.id   AF-A0A423GAB1-F1
#
_cell.length_a   1.000
_cell.length_b   1.000
_cell.length_c   1.000
_cell.angle_alpha   90.00
_cell.angle_beta   90.00
_cell.angle_gamma   90.00
#
_symmetry.space_group_name_H-M   'P 1'
#
loop_
_entity.id
_entity.type
_entity.pdbx_description
1 polymer ?
#
loop_
_entity_poly.entity_id
_entity_poly.type
_entity_poly.pdbx_seq_one_letter_code
_entity_poly.pdbx_strand_id
1 'polypeptide(L)'
;MEITQNNRLVQVDSPLGGNVLVLQGMEGSEELGRCFHYELDLTSENRAITFDQLLGKPMGLALELHDGGKRHFHGVVCGCRQLTGHGQFAGYRVSLRPWFWLLTRTSDCRIFQNKTVPDIIKQVFRDLGFSDFEDSLSASYREWEYCVQYRETSFDFVSRLMEQEGIYYYFRHEQARHVLVLADAYGAHSTVPDYASVPFYPPDRQMRERDHFYDWQLAREVQPGSLALNDYDFQRPRASLEVRSSVGRSHSNGDYPLYDYPGEYLQSNDGEHYARTRIEAIHSQFERVQLRGLARGLGAGHLFKLTGYDRADQNREYLVVVARYQIRQDPYESGQSDLAEQFVSELDCMDAHQAFRPLPLTPMPIVRGPQTAVVVGPSGEEIWTDQYGRVKVHFHWDRHDQSNENSSCWIRVSQAWAGKNWGAMHLPRIGQEVIVSFLEGDPDRPIITGRVYNAEQTVPYALPANATQSGVKSRSSKGGSPANFNEIRMEDKKGSEQLFIHAEKNQDIEVENDETHWVGHDRRKTIDNDETVHVKHDRTETVDNNETITIGVNRTEEVGNHEKITIGVNRTEKVGSNEHITIGADRTEKVGANEAITIVGNRTEDVGGNETIGIAGNRNETVKGNEGIEISGNQSTDITGNHSTHVGQNESRDVDQSRTTNIKQNDSLDVGKHFSLTAGDSITLTTGAASITLKKDGTIMISGKNITVDGSGAIKIKADRNVVVKGQKVLQN
;
A
#
# COMPACT_ATOMS: atom_id res chain seq x y z
N MET A 1 -19.88 76.46 35.68
CA MET A 1 -19.71 75.39 36.68
C MET A 1 -18.92 74.31 35.99
N GLU A 2 -17.75 73.93 36.52
CA GLU A 2 -16.93 72.86 35.93
C GLU A 2 -17.73 71.55 35.93
N ILE A 3 -17.64 70.79 34.84
CA ILE A 3 -18.30 69.48 34.72
C ILE A 3 -17.73 68.50 35.77
N THR A 4 -18.59 67.94 36.63
CA THR A 4 -18.19 67.03 37.73
C THR A 4 -19.18 65.88 37.92
N GLN A 5 -18.68 64.69 38.24
CA GLN A 5 -19.47 63.46 38.37
C GLN A 5 -19.86 63.10 39.81
N ASN A 6 -19.41 63.86 40.82
CA ASN A 6 -19.52 63.47 42.24
C ASN A 6 -20.96 63.26 42.76
N ASN A 7 -21.95 63.92 42.14
CA ASN A 7 -23.36 63.82 42.55
C ASN A 7 -24.23 63.12 41.48
N ARG A 8 -23.63 62.34 40.58
CA ARG A 8 -24.35 61.63 39.51
C ARG A 8 -24.50 60.15 39.86
N LEU A 9 -25.66 59.60 39.50
CA LEU A 9 -26.01 58.17 39.67
C LEU A 9 -24.98 57.21 39.04
N VAL A 10 -24.34 57.65 37.96
CA VAL A 10 -23.33 56.91 37.20
C VAL A 10 -22.13 57.79 36.96
N GLN A 11 -20.96 57.24 37.27
CA GLN A 11 -19.66 57.87 37.08
C GLN A 11 -18.89 57.15 35.97
N VAL A 12 -18.28 57.90 35.07
CA VAL A 12 -17.45 57.39 33.98
C VAL A 12 -16.00 57.36 34.42
N ASP A 13 -15.38 56.18 34.31
CA ASP A 13 -13.94 56.01 34.44
C ASP A 13 -13.31 55.87 33.04
N SER A 14 -12.47 56.83 32.67
CA SER A 14 -11.88 56.92 31.33
C SER A 14 -10.37 57.12 31.40
N PRO A 15 -9.62 56.67 30.38
CA PRO A 15 -8.16 56.87 30.35
C PRO A 15 -7.75 58.34 30.18
N LEU A 16 -8.70 59.25 29.93
CA LEU A 16 -8.49 60.70 29.91
C LEU A 16 -8.60 61.36 31.30
N GLY A 17 -9.06 60.61 32.30
CA GLY A 17 -9.38 61.10 33.64
C GLY A 17 -10.88 61.16 33.92
N GLY A 18 -11.24 61.15 35.20
CA GLY A 18 -12.61 60.95 35.67
C GLY A 18 -13.57 62.15 35.55
N ASN A 19 -13.15 63.31 35.06
CA ASN A 19 -14.06 64.45 34.82
C ASN A 19 -14.00 64.98 33.37
N VAL A 20 -13.28 64.30 32.48
CA VAL A 20 -13.16 64.76 31.07
C VAL A 20 -14.39 64.36 30.26
N LEU A 21 -14.90 63.14 30.46
CA LEU A 21 -16.09 62.62 29.81
C LEU A 21 -17.13 62.30 30.88
N VAL A 22 -18.33 62.85 30.76
CA VAL A 22 -19.43 62.57 31.68
C VAL A 22 -20.60 61.95 30.93
N LEU A 23 -21.25 60.97 31.55
CA LEU A 23 -22.37 60.25 30.95
C LEU A 23 -23.61 61.15 30.83
N GLN A 24 -24.23 61.14 29.66
CA GLN A 24 -25.58 61.66 29.43
C GLN A 24 -26.60 60.52 29.37
N GLY A 25 -26.24 59.45 28.66
CA GLY A 25 -27.05 58.25 28.60
C GLY A 25 -26.26 57.03 28.16
N MET A 26 -26.82 55.85 28.44
CA MET A 26 -26.30 54.58 27.99
C MET A 26 -27.44 53.71 27.46
N GLU A 27 -27.21 53.09 26.32
CA GLU A 27 -27.97 51.93 25.87
C GLU A 27 -27.03 50.71 25.90
N GLY A 28 -27.45 49.64 26.54
CA GLY A 28 -26.62 48.45 26.70
C GLY A 28 -27.37 47.16 26.46
N SER A 29 -26.67 46.16 25.93
CA SER A 29 -27.18 44.80 25.81
C SER A 29 -26.12 43.77 26.19
N GLU A 30 -26.50 42.81 27.04
CA GLU A 30 -25.74 41.63 27.43
C GLU A 30 -26.57 40.38 27.09
N GLU A 31 -25.91 39.30 26.68
CA GLU A 31 -26.55 38.00 26.44
C GLU A 31 -25.57 36.87 26.78
N LEU A 32 -26.06 35.80 27.41
CA LEU A 32 -25.26 34.61 27.70
C LEU A 32 -24.68 34.01 26.41
N GLY A 33 -23.37 33.73 26.44
CA GLY A 33 -22.63 33.20 25.29
C GLY A 33 -22.40 34.22 24.18
N ARG A 34 -22.65 35.52 24.42
CA ARG A 34 -22.46 36.59 23.42
C ARG A 34 -21.68 37.76 24.01
N CYS A 35 -21.00 38.51 23.13
CA CYS A 35 -20.32 39.75 23.52
C CYS A 35 -21.35 40.82 23.90
N PHE A 36 -21.20 41.44 25.08
CA PHE A 36 -21.98 42.62 25.41
C PHE A 36 -21.64 43.81 24.50
N HIS A 37 -22.56 44.77 24.44
CA HIS A 37 -22.38 46.01 23.70
C HIS A 37 -23.01 47.16 24.47
N TYR A 38 -22.21 48.18 24.79
CA TYR A 38 -22.68 49.42 25.43
C TYR A 38 -22.40 50.60 24.54
N GLU A 39 -23.44 51.36 24.21
CA GLU A 39 -23.34 52.65 23.54
C GLU A 39 -23.49 53.75 24.58
N LEU A 40 -22.44 54.55 24.75
CA LEU A 40 -22.36 55.61 25.74
C LEU A 40 -22.48 56.95 25.04
N ASP A 41 -23.50 57.73 25.40
CA ASP A 41 -23.60 59.14 25.07
C ASP A 41 -22.93 59.94 26.17
N LEU A 42 -21.87 60.65 25.80
CA LEU A 42 -20.95 61.35 26.69
C LEU A 42 -20.89 62.83 26.33
N THR A 43 -20.65 63.67 27.33
CA THR A 43 -20.50 65.11 27.19
C THR A 43 -19.16 65.55 27.76
N SER A 44 -18.50 66.52 27.11
CA SER A 44 -17.23 67.10 27.56
C SER A 44 -17.14 68.60 27.30
N GLU A 45 -16.40 69.33 28.13
CA GLU A 45 -15.96 70.69 27.85
C GLU A 45 -14.91 70.74 26.73
N ASN A 46 -14.11 69.67 26.59
CA ASN A 46 -13.12 69.57 25.55
C ASN A 46 -13.79 69.22 24.20
N ARG A 47 -13.74 70.16 23.25
CA ARG A 47 -14.33 70.02 21.91
C ARG A 47 -13.42 69.31 20.89
N ALA A 48 -12.20 68.95 21.28
CA ALA A 48 -11.19 68.37 20.41
C ALA A 48 -10.48 67.19 21.08
N ILE A 49 -11.24 66.27 21.68
CA ILE A 49 -10.68 65.04 22.25
C ILE A 49 -10.04 64.21 21.12
N THR A 50 -8.78 63.80 21.32
CA THR A 50 -8.06 62.95 20.36
C THR A 50 -8.48 61.49 20.57
N PHE A 51 -9.13 60.88 19.57
CA PHE A 51 -9.68 59.53 19.72
C PHE A 51 -8.63 58.44 19.95
N ASP A 52 -7.40 58.59 19.48
CA ASP A 52 -6.30 57.63 19.74
C ASP A 52 -5.97 57.50 21.24
N GLN A 53 -6.35 58.49 22.04
CA GLN A 53 -6.21 58.41 23.49
C GLN A 53 -7.26 57.51 24.15
N LEU A 54 -8.36 57.18 23.45
CA LEU A 54 -9.49 56.37 23.92
C LEU A 54 -9.59 55.01 23.22
N LEU A 55 -9.46 54.98 21.89
CA LEU A 55 -9.73 53.80 21.07
C LEU A 55 -8.80 52.62 21.45
N GLY A 56 -9.38 51.43 21.60
CA GLY A 56 -8.67 50.21 21.99
C GLY A 56 -8.28 50.14 23.48
N LYS A 57 -8.60 51.15 24.29
CA LYS A 57 -8.29 51.17 25.73
C LYS A 57 -9.49 50.78 26.59
N PRO A 58 -9.28 50.31 27.83
CA PRO A 58 -10.35 50.04 28.76
C PRO A 58 -11.07 51.34 29.18
N MET A 59 -12.37 51.24 29.40
CA MET A 59 -13.22 52.30 29.93
C MET A 59 -14.36 51.66 30.74
N GLY A 60 -14.77 52.33 31.81
CA GLY A 60 -15.74 51.81 32.76
C GLY A 60 -16.83 52.81 33.14
N LEU A 61 -17.96 52.29 33.59
CA LEU A 61 -18.99 53.03 34.30
C LEU A 61 -19.15 52.44 35.70
N ALA A 62 -19.43 53.28 36.69
CA ALA A 62 -19.81 52.88 38.03
C ALA A 62 -21.21 53.41 38.34
N LEU A 63 -22.20 52.52 38.37
CA LEU A 63 -23.59 52.79 38.73
C LEU A 63 -23.79 52.58 40.22
N GLU A 64 -24.32 53.58 40.91
CA GLU A 64 -24.65 53.49 42.33
C GLU A 64 -25.91 52.64 42.56
N LEU A 65 -25.79 51.66 43.45
CA LEU A 65 -26.85 50.76 43.89
C LEU A 65 -27.61 51.35 45.08
N HIS A 66 -28.76 50.79 45.43
CA HIS A 66 -29.61 51.31 46.51
C HIS A 66 -28.93 51.27 47.90
N ASP A 67 -28.04 50.29 48.12
CA ASP A 67 -27.31 50.06 49.38
C ASP A 67 -26.03 50.92 49.50
N GLY A 68 -25.74 51.76 48.50
CA GLY A 68 -24.49 52.53 48.39
C GLY A 68 -23.33 51.73 47.76
N GLY A 69 -23.56 50.47 47.38
CA GLY A 69 -22.64 49.69 46.55
C GLY A 69 -22.53 50.25 45.13
N LYS A 70 -21.55 49.76 44.37
CA LYS A 70 -21.35 50.16 42.96
C LYS A 70 -21.38 48.94 42.06
N ARG A 71 -22.18 49.00 41.00
CA ARG A 71 -22.10 48.08 39.87
C ARG A 71 -21.23 48.67 38.79
N HIS A 72 -20.29 47.87 38.29
CA HIS A 72 -19.41 48.28 37.21
C HIS A 72 -19.91 47.78 35.85
N PHE A 73 -19.80 48.63 34.82
CA PHE A 73 -19.86 48.21 33.43
C PHE A 73 -18.51 48.55 32.81
N HIS A 74 -17.71 47.53 32.54
CA HIS A 74 -16.33 47.69 32.08
C HIS A 74 -16.14 47.02 30.72
N GLY A 75 -15.50 47.69 29.78
CA GLY A 75 -15.19 47.15 28.47
C GLY A 75 -14.02 47.86 27.79
N VAL A 76 -13.76 47.48 26.54
CA VAL A 76 -12.77 48.10 25.66
C VAL A 76 -13.49 49.03 24.71
N VAL A 77 -12.95 50.22 24.49
CA VAL A 77 -13.46 51.19 23.53
C VAL A 77 -13.21 50.69 22.10
N CYS A 78 -14.26 50.32 21.38
CA CYS A 78 -14.17 49.76 20.02
C CYS A 78 -14.63 50.74 18.93
N GLY A 79 -15.24 51.86 19.32
CA GLY A 79 -15.67 52.91 18.42
C GLY A 79 -15.85 54.23 19.16
N CYS A 80 -15.47 55.33 18.51
CA CYS A 80 -15.64 56.69 19.02
C CYS A 80 -16.26 57.55 17.91
N ARG A 81 -17.20 58.41 18.26
CA ARG A 81 -17.81 59.41 17.36
C ARG A 81 -17.91 60.74 18.09
N GLN A 82 -17.66 61.83 17.38
CA GLN A 82 -17.99 63.16 17.87
C GLN A 82 -19.37 63.54 17.33
N LEU A 83 -20.25 63.98 18.21
CA LEU A 83 -21.59 64.44 17.86
C LEU A 83 -21.63 65.97 17.95
N THR A 84 -22.65 66.55 17.31
CA THR A 84 -22.97 67.96 17.53
C THR A 84 -23.26 68.16 19.02
N GLY A 85 -22.55 69.09 19.65
CA GLY A 85 -22.78 69.42 21.05
C GLY A 85 -24.07 70.19 21.30
N HIS A 86 -24.51 70.21 22.56
CA HIS A 86 -25.59 71.07 23.03
C HIS A 86 -24.99 72.19 23.89
N GLY A 87 -25.34 73.43 23.54
CA GLY A 87 -24.90 74.65 24.23
C GLY A 87 -23.38 74.77 24.34
N GLN A 88 -22.87 74.77 25.59
CA GLN A 88 -21.43 74.97 25.85
C GLN A 88 -20.57 73.70 25.71
N PHE A 89 -21.16 72.51 25.72
CA PHE A 89 -20.42 71.24 25.71
C PHE A 89 -20.38 70.58 24.33
N ALA A 90 -19.39 69.70 24.10
CA ALA A 90 -19.35 68.80 22.94
C ALA A 90 -19.93 67.42 23.31
N GLY A 91 -20.65 66.82 22.36
CA GLY A 91 -21.18 65.47 22.48
C GLY A 91 -20.21 64.44 21.89
N TYR A 92 -20.11 63.29 22.54
CA TYR A 92 -19.31 62.15 22.09
C TYR A 92 -20.12 60.87 22.26
N ARG A 93 -19.95 59.93 21.34
CA ARG A 93 -20.50 58.58 21.47
C ARG A 93 -19.39 57.55 21.47
N VAL A 94 -19.41 56.66 22.45
CA VAL A 94 -18.38 55.63 22.64
C VAL A 94 -19.04 54.26 22.71
N SER A 95 -18.53 53.33 21.92
CA SER A 95 -18.94 51.93 21.89
C SER A 95 -18.01 51.08 22.75
N LEU A 96 -18.52 50.48 23.83
CA LEU A 96 -17.78 49.49 24.63
C LEU A 96 -18.18 48.07 24.24
N ARG A 97 -17.19 47.19 24.16
CA ARG A 97 -17.34 45.73 23.95
C ARG A 97 -16.30 44.97 24.79
N PRO A 98 -16.47 43.67 25.05
CA PRO A 98 -15.47 42.91 25.82
C PRO A 98 -14.15 42.76 25.07
N TRP A 99 -13.07 42.42 25.79
CA TRP A 99 -11.78 42.06 25.19
C TRP A 99 -11.95 40.89 24.21
N PHE A 100 -12.88 39.97 24.49
CA PHE A 100 -13.19 38.82 23.63
C PHE A 100 -13.63 39.25 22.22
N TRP A 101 -14.24 40.43 22.06
CA TRP A 101 -14.58 40.98 20.75
C TRP A 101 -13.35 41.30 19.90
N LEU A 102 -12.19 41.62 20.50
CA LEU A 102 -10.96 41.90 19.75
C LEU A 102 -10.52 40.70 18.92
N LEU A 103 -10.93 39.48 19.28
CA LEU A 103 -10.64 38.27 18.51
C LEU A 103 -11.36 38.26 17.15
N THR A 104 -12.38 39.11 16.94
CA THR A 104 -12.99 39.35 15.62
C THR A 104 -12.08 40.16 14.68
N ARG A 105 -10.96 40.70 15.18
CA ARG A 105 -9.98 41.49 14.41
C ARG A 105 -8.75 40.68 14.01
N THR A 106 -8.74 39.39 14.31
CA THR A 106 -7.68 38.45 13.92
C THR A 106 -8.29 37.18 13.35
N SER A 107 -7.65 36.61 12.34
CA SER A 107 -8.05 35.37 11.68
C SER A 107 -6.82 34.54 11.38
N ASP A 108 -6.93 33.22 11.46
CA ASP A 108 -5.81 32.31 11.21
C ASP A 108 -6.28 31.03 10.52
N CYS A 109 -5.31 30.26 10.01
CA CYS A 109 -5.45 28.85 9.70
C CYS A 109 -4.49 28.07 10.60
N ARG A 110 -5.02 27.25 11.52
CA ARG A 110 -4.21 26.59 12.55
C ARG A 110 -4.79 25.23 12.92
N ILE A 111 -3.90 24.27 13.13
CA ILE A 111 -4.24 22.92 13.56
C ILE A 111 -3.95 22.77 15.06
N PHE A 112 -4.91 22.21 15.79
CA PHE A 112 -4.78 21.77 17.17
C PHE A 112 -4.93 20.24 17.22
N GLN A 113 -4.00 19.57 17.90
CA GLN A 113 -3.99 18.12 18.03
C GLN A 113 -3.94 17.71 19.50
N ASN A 114 -4.65 16.65 19.83
CA ASN A 114 -4.64 16.00 21.14
C ASN A 114 -4.92 16.98 22.29
N LYS A 115 -5.97 17.79 22.14
CA LYS A 115 -6.38 18.79 23.14
C LYS A 115 -7.88 18.75 23.36
N THR A 116 -8.30 19.11 24.57
CA THR A 116 -9.71 19.38 24.86
C THR A 116 -10.10 20.76 24.33
N VAL A 117 -11.38 20.99 24.02
CA VAL A 117 -11.87 22.30 23.58
C VAL A 117 -11.54 23.41 24.60
N PRO A 118 -11.75 23.24 25.92
CA PRO A 118 -11.30 24.24 26.90
C PRO A 118 -9.81 24.57 26.81
N ASP A 119 -8.94 23.58 26.57
CA ASP A 119 -7.50 23.82 26.43
C ASP A 119 -7.16 24.58 25.15
N ILE A 120 -7.85 24.29 24.04
CA ILE A 120 -7.72 25.03 22.77
C ILE A 120 -8.11 26.49 23.00
N ILE A 121 -9.28 26.74 23.61
CA ILE A 121 -9.79 28.09 23.90
C ILE A 121 -8.80 28.88 24.76
N LYS A 122 -8.33 28.29 25.86
CA LYS A 122 -7.32 28.91 26.74
C LYS A 122 -6.02 29.22 26.01
N GLN A 123 -5.58 28.33 25.12
CA GLN A 123 -4.39 28.54 24.32
C GLN A 123 -4.57 29.72 23.36
N VAL A 124 -5.69 29.80 22.64
CA VAL A 124 -6.00 30.94 21.76
C VAL A 124 -6.00 32.26 22.53
N PHE A 125 -6.58 32.30 23.74
CA PHE A 125 -6.60 33.49 24.57
C PHE A 125 -5.20 33.93 24.99
N ARG A 126 -4.38 32.99 25.48
CA ARG A 126 -3.03 33.28 25.97
C ARG A 126 -2.06 33.65 24.85
N ASP A 127 -2.15 32.99 23.70
CA ASP A 127 -1.31 33.28 22.53
C ASP A 127 -1.52 34.72 22.03
N LEU A 128 -2.73 35.27 22.19
CA LEU A 128 -3.08 36.67 21.87
C LEU A 128 -2.89 37.65 23.05
N GLY A 129 -2.39 37.18 24.20
CA GLY A 129 -2.06 38.00 25.35
C GLY A 129 -3.21 38.29 26.31
N PHE A 130 -4.34 37.57 26.22
CA PHE A 130 -5.48 37.75 27.12
C PHE A 130 -5.41 36.79 28.33
N SER A 131 -5.67 37.32 29.51
CA SER A 131 -5.66 36.57 30.78
C SER A 131 -6.90 36.76 31.64
N ASP A 132 -7.80 37.69 31.29
CA ASP A 132 -9.02 38.00 32.05
C ASP A 132 -10.15 37.03 31.70
N PHE A 133 -9.93 35.75 32.01
CA PHE A 133 -10.94 34.71 31.94
C PHE A 133 -10.85 33.76 33.13
N GLU A 134 -11.97 33.13 33.45
CA GLU A 134 -12.12 32.15 34.53
C GLU A 134 -12.75 30.88 33.98
N ASP A 135 -12.28 29.74 34.47
CA ASP A 135 -12.83 28.44 34.14
C ASP A 135 -13.73 27.98 35.29
N SER A 136 -15.04 27.97 35.04
CA SER A 136 -16.06 27.47 35.96
C SER A 136 -16.82 26.29 35.34
N LEU A 137 -16.14 25.52 34.51
CA LEU A 137 -16.69 24.33 33.87
C LEU A 137 -16.75 23.16 34.88
N SER A 138 -17.85 22.42 34.85
CA SER A 138 -18.12 21.27 35.73
C SER A 138 -18.10 19.93 34.99
N ALA A 139 -18.30 19.94 33.68
CA ALA A 139 -18.27 18.74 32.85
C ALA A 139 -16.84 18.33 32.45
N SER A 140 -16.69 17.07 32.05
CA SER A 140 -15.48 16.56 31.38
C SER A 140 -15.64 16.67 29.86
N TYR A 141 -14.63 17.20 29.18
CA TYR A 141 -14.63 17.38 27.73
C TYR A 141 -13.72 16.37 27.05
N ARG A 142 -14.14 15.87 25.88
CA ARG A 142 -13.33 14.91 25.13
C ARG A 142 -12.04 15.56 24.61
N GLU A 143 -11.02 14.73 24.45
CA GLU A 143 -9.84 15.12 23.69
C GLU A 143 -10.14 15.00 22.19
N TRP A 144 -9.85 16.06 21.44
CA TRP A 144 -9.93 16.07 19.99
C TRP A 144 -8.58 15.65 19.41
N GLU A 145 -8.57 14.58 18.61
CA GLU A 145 -7.36 14.14 17.89
C GLU A 145 -6.90 15.22 16.90
N TYR A 146 -7.86 15.87 16.23
CA TYR A 146 -7.62 16.86 15.19
C TYR A 146 -8.75 17.89 15.21
N CYS A 147 -8.41 19.18 15.31
CA CYS A 147 -9.33 20.30 15.25
C CYS A 147 -8.65 21.49 14.56
N VAL A 148 -9.32 22.10 13.59
CA VAL A 148 -8.74 23.07 12.67
C VAL A 148 -9.51 24.38 12.76
N GLN A 149 -8.80 25.47 13.04
CA GLN A 149 -9.27 26.81 12.73
C GLN A 149 -8.99 27.04 11.25
N TYR A 150 -10.00 27.25 10.40
CA TYR A 150 -9.81 27.39 8.96
C TYR A 150 -10.53 28.62 8.39
N ARG A 151 -9.76 29.64 7.99
CA ARG A 151 -10.25 30.87 7.33
C ARG A 151 -11.38 31.57 8.10
N GLU A 152 -11.31 31.52 9.41
CA GLU A 152 -12.28 32.11 10.33
C GLU A 152 -11.56 32.98 11.37
N THR A 153 -12.28 33.92 11.98
CA THR A 153 -11.68 34.74 13.05
C THR A 153 -11.44 33.90 14.30
N SER A 154 -10.51 34.31 15.15
CA SER A 154 -10.30 33.59 16.42
C SER A 154 -11.54 33.65 17.33
N PHE A 155 -12.40 34.65 17.15
CA PHE A 155 -13.68 34.75 17.85
C PHE A 155 -14.67 33.70 17.34
N ASP A 156 -14.82 33.57 16.02
CA ASP A 156 -15.72 32.59 15.42
C ASP A 156 -15.28 31.17 15.78
N PHE A 157 -13.98 30.89 15.68
CA PHE A 157 -13.39 29.61 16.05
C PHE A 157 -13.71 29.21 17.49
N VAL A 158 -13.46 30.11 18.45
CA VAL A 158 -13.74 29.84 19.86
C VAL A 158 -15.25 29.70 20.10
N SER A 159 -16.06 30.56 19.48
CA SER A 159 -17.51 30.58 19.69
C SER A 159 -18.19 29.32 19.15
N ARG A 160 -17.84 28.84 17.95
CA ARG A 160 -18.42 27.60 17.42
C ARG A 160 -18.05 26.37 18.24
N LEU A 161 -16.82 26.31 18.78
CA LEU A 161 -16.39 25.21 19.63
C LEU A 161 -17.13 25.22 20.98
N MET A 162 -17.31 26.41 21.56
CA MET A 162 -18.14 26.58 22.75
C MET A 162 -19.59 26.13 22.48
N GLU A 163 -20.16 26.56 21.36
CA GLU A 163 -21.51 26.20 20.95
C GLU A 163 -21.71 24.69 20.76
N GLN A 164 -20.72 24.02 20.17
CA GLN A 164 -20.74 22.58 19.96
C GLN A 164 -20.63 21.78 21.27
N GLU A 165 -19.72 22.17 22.16
CA GLU A 165 -19.51 21.48 23.44
C GLU A 165 -20.54 21.85 24.51
N GLY A 166 -21.36 22.88 24.27
CA GLY A 166 -22.36 23.37 25.22
C GLY A 166 -21.81 24.31 26.27
N ILE A 167 -20.60 24.81 26.05
CA ILE A 167 -19.96 25.85 26.86
C ILE A 167 -20.58 27.18 26.46
N TYR A 168 -20.92 28.00 27.44
CA TYR A 168 -21.26 29.40 27.23
C TYR A 168 -20.41 30.26 28.15
N TYR A 169 -20.59 31.57 28.05
CA TYR A 169 -19.86 32.50 28.89
C TYR A 169 -20.71 33.70 29.28
N TYR A 170 -20.31 34.36 30.34
CA TYR A 170 -20.83 35.66 30.75
C TYR A 170 -19.69 36.52 31.28
N PHE A 171 -19.97 37.79 31.60
CA PHE A 171 -18.94 38.72 32.04
C PHE A 171 -19.17 39.16 33.48
N ARG A 172 -18.16 38.97 34.32
CA ARG A 172 -18.10 39.59 35.64
C ARG A 172 -17.34 40.91 35.53
N HIS A 173 -18.02 42.01 35.81
CA HIS A 173 -17.44 43.34 35.73
C HIS A 173 -16.88 43.78 37.08
N GLU A 174 -15.63 44.17 37.10
CA GLU A 174 -14.93 44.77 38.23
C GLU A 174 -14.56 46.22 37.86
N GLN A 175 -14.06 47.00 38.82
CA GLN A 175 -13.75 48.40 38.57
C GLN A 175 -12.72 48.59 37.44
N ALA A 176 -11.64 47.81 37.46
CA ALA A 176 -10.49 47.99 36.56
C ALA A 176 -10.42 46.96 35.42
N ARG A 177 -11.33 45.99 35.37
CA ARG A 177 -11.32 44.89 34.40
C ARG A 177 -12.68 44.23 34.27
N HIS A 178 -12.83 43.36 33.27
CA HIS A 178 -13.99 42.49 33.11
C HIS A 178 -13.49 41.09 32.78
N VAL A 179 -14.07 40.09 33.43
CA VAL A 179 -13.63 38.69 33.35
C VAL A 179 -14.64 37.90 32.55
N LEU A 180 -14.17 37.18 31.54
CA LEU A 180 -14.98 36.20 30.82
C LEU A 180 -15.05 34.91 31.65
N VAL A 181 -16.23 34.54 32.12
CA VAL A 181 -16.43 33.31 32.91
C VAL A 181 -16.96 32.22 31.99
N LEU A 182 -16.18 31.15 31.82
CA LEU A 182 -16.61 29.95 31.09
C LEU A 182 -17.52 29.11 31.97
N ALA A 183 -18.70 28.76 31.47
CA ALA A 183 -19.75 28.08 32.22
C ALA A 183 -20.43 26.99 31.39
N ASP A 184 -20.85 25.91 32.05
CA ASP A 184 -21.59 24.80 31.44
C ASP A 184 -22.75 24.30 32.32
N ALA A 185 -22.96 24.87 33.49
CA ALA A 185 -23.95 24.42 34.46
C ALA A 185 -24.37 25.53 35.42
N TYR A 186 -25.49 25.30 36.11
CA TYR A 186 -26.05 26.17 37.13
C TYR A 186 -25.01 26.62 38.18
N GLY A 187 -24.12 25.73 38.61
CA GLY A 187 -23.13 26.01 39.65
C GLY A 187 -22.07 27.06 39.30
N ALA A 188 -21.97 27.45 38.02
CA ALA A 188 -21.08 28.52 37.57
C ALA A 188 -21.68 29.93 37.79
N HIS A 189 -22.95 30.02 38.18
CA HIS A 189 -23.67 31.27 38.37
C HIS A 189 -23.80 31.65 39.85
N SER A 190 -23.95 32.94 40.12
CA SER A 190 -24.10 33.47 41.46
C SER A 190 -25.17 34.56 41.54
N THR A 191 -25.64 34.82 42.75
CA THR A 191 -26.53 35.95 43.05
C THR A 191 -25.70 37.19 43.32
N VAL A 192 -26.28 38.37 43.04
CA VAL A 192 -25.69 39.65 43.41
C VAL A 192 -26.14 40.01 44.83
N PRO A 193 -25.24 40.53 45.70
CA PRO A 193 -25.62 41.05 47.01
C PRO A 193 -26.82 42.01 46.92
N ASP A 194 -27.78 41.90 47.83
CA ASP A 194 -29.05 42.66 47.87
C ASP A 194 -30.05 42.47 46.71
N TYR A 195 -29.67 41.71 45.67
CA TYR A 195 -30.55 41.34 44.55
C TYR A 195 -30.86 39.84 44.47
N ALA A 196 -30.46 39.05 45.47
CA ALA A 196 -30.83 37.62 45.54
C ALA A 196 -32.34 37.40 45.49
N SER A 197 -33.13 38.36 45.99
CA SER A 197 -34.57 38.40 45.77
C SER A 197 -35.05 39.81 45.44
N VAL A 198 -35.79 39.92 44.34
CA VAL A 198 -36.29 41.20 43.82
C VAL A 198 -37.83 41.19 43.86
N PRO A 199 -38.47 42.22 44.44
CA PRO A 199 -39.92 42.30 44.49
C PRO A 199 -40.51 42.77 43.15
N PHE A 200 -41.73 42.33 42.88
CA PHE A 200 -42.60 42.85 41.84
C PHE A 200 -43.60 43.85 42.46
N TYR A 201 -43.69 45.04 41.90
CA TYR A 201 -44.71 46.03 42.24
C TYR A 201 -45.38 46.53 40.96
N PRO A 202 -46.71 46.36 40.80
CA PRO A 202 -47.43 46.89 39.65
C PRO A 202 -47.24 48.41 39.49
N PRO A 203 -47.27 48.95 38.26
CA PRO A 203 -47.16 50.38 38.02
C PRO A 203 -48.40 51.09 38.57
N ASP A 204 -48.31 51.61 39.80
CA ASP A 204 -49.32 52.44 40.45
C ASP A 204 -48.79 53.87 40.61
N ARG A 205 -49.59 54.77 41.22
CA ARG A 205 -49.16 56.16 41.49
C ARG A 205 -48.25 56.28 42.72
N GLN A 206 -47.83 55.19 43.36
CA GLN A 206 -46.99 55.24 44.55
C GLN A 206 -45.52 55.24 44.14
N MET A 207 -44.78 56.20 44.67
CA MET A 207 -43.32 56.24 44.51
C MET A 207 -42.72 55.12 45.37
N ARG A 208 -41.98 54.21 44.74
CA ARG A 208 -41.31 53.09 45.42
C ARG A 208 -39.83 53.40 45.56
N GLU A 209 -39.30 53.26 46.78
CA GLU A 209 -37.89 53.60 47.07
C GLU A 209 -36.91 52.46 46.73
N ARG A 210 -37.40 51.22 46.63
CA ARG A 210 -36.60 50.02 46.38
C ARG A 210 -36.62 49.63 44.90
N ASP A 211 -35.49 49.13 44.41
CA ASP A 211 -35.38 48.48 43.11
C ASP A 211 -36.37 47.30 43.00
N HIS A 212 -37.17 47.29 41.94
CA HIS A 212 -38.26 46.33 41.74
C HIS A 212 -38.51 46.09 40.25
N PHE A 213 -39.30 45.05 39.95
CA PHE A 213 -39.92 44.86 38.63
C PHE A 213 -41.35 45.39 38.63
N TYR A 214 -41.78 45.91 37.49
CA TYR A 214 -43.14 46.42 37.31
C TYR A 214 -43.86 45.86 36.08
N ASP A 215 -43.12 45.25 35.13
CA ASP A 215 -43.71 44.54 33.99
C ASP A 215 -43.21 43.09 33.96
N TRP A 216 -44.10 42.19 33.56
CA TRP A 216 -43.84 40.76 33.49
C TRP A 216 -44.55 40.17 32.27
N GLN A 217 -43.84 39.34 31.50
CA GLN A 217 -44.40 38.62 30.37
C GLN A 217 -43.84 37.21 30.32
N LEU A 218 -44.70 36.21 30.10
CA LEU A 218 -44.31 34.82 29.88
C LEU A 218 -44.57 34.45 28.43
N ALA A 219 -43.52 34.03 27.74
CA ALA A 219 -43.59 33.45 26.42
C ALA A 219 -43.31 31.94 26.50
N ARG A 220 -44.10 31.17 25.77
CA ARG A 220 -43.81 29.77 25.48
C ARG A 220 -43.95 29.51 23.99
N GLU A 221 -43.00 28.79 23.41
CA GLU A 221 -42.99 28.44 22.00
C GLU A 221 -42.83 26.94 21.82
N VAL A 222 -43.47 26.37 20.79
CA VAL A 222 -43.36 24.93 20.50
C VAL A 222 -41.95 24.65 20.00
N GLN A 223 -41.24 23.77 20.70
CA GLN A 223 -39.91 23.31 20.33
C GLN A 223 -39.94 21.82 19.94
N PRO A 224 -39.00 21.36 19.09
CA PRO A 224 -38.81 19.94 18.81
C PRO A 224 -38.60 19.10 20.07
N GLY A 225 -39.12 17.87 20.10
CA GLY A 225 -39.09 17.02 21.29
C GLY A 225 -37.88 16.10 21.39
N SER A 226 -37.15 15.89 20.29
CA SER A 226 -35.94 15.06 20.28
C SER A 226 -35.00 15.43 19.14
N LEU A 227 -33.72 15.11 19.30
CA LEU A 227 -32.69 15.19 18.27
C LEU A 227 -31.96 13.85 18.20
N ALA A 228 -31.94 13.26 17.01
CA ALA A 228 -31.14 12.07 16.71
C ALA A 228 -29.94 12.47 15.83
N LEU A 229 -28.75 12.01 16.20
CA LEU A 229 -27.52 12.19 15.42
C LEU A 229 -26.99 10.82 14.99
N ASN A 230 -26.25 10.79 13.89
CA ASN A 230 -25.51 9.62 13.46
C ASN A 230 -24.14 10.01 12.86
N ASP A 231 -23.20 9.07 12.81
CA ASP A 231 -21.88 9.26 12.21
C ASP A 231 -21.30 7.92 11.72
N TYR A 232 -20.12 7.94 11.11
CA TYR A 232 -19.45 6.75 10.60
C TYR A 232 -18.00 6.63 11.10
N ASP A 233 -17.71 5.53 11.80
CA ASP A 233 -16.36 5.15 12.22
C ASP A 233 -15.82 4.02 11.33
N PHE A 234 -14.82 4.31 10.51
CA PHE A 234 -14.18 3.32 9.64
C PHE A 234 -13.38 2.26 10.40
N GLN A 235 -12.98 2.52 11.65
CA GLN A 235 -12.32 1.51 12.50
C GLN A 235 -13.32 0.51 13.08
N ARG A 236 -14.59 0.92 13.19
CA ARG A 236 -15.71 0.04 13.57
C ARG A 236 -16.90 0.19 12.58
N PRO A 237 -16.78 -0.26 11.31
CA PRO A 237 -17.78 0.01 10.26
C PRO A 237 -19.19 -0.53 10.51
N ARG A 238 -19.37 -1.41 11.49
CA ARG A 238 -20.65 -2.01 11.89
C ARG A 238 -21.16 -1.50 13.24
N ALA A 239 -20.46 -0.56 13.88
CA ALA A 239 -20.92 0.02 15.13
C ALA A 239 -22.22 0.80 14.90
N SER A 240 -23.18 0.63 15.81
CA SER A 240 -24.37 1.46 15.84
C SER A 240 -24.02 2.77 16.54
N LEU A 241 -23.79 3.82 15.74
CA LEU A 241 -23.44 5.14 16.25
C LEU A 241 -24.64 6.07 16.37
N GLU A 242 -25.85 5.66 15.97
CA GLU A 242 -27.04 6.49 16.16
C GLU A 242 -27.30 6.73 17.66
N VAL A 243 -27.42 8.00 18.03
CA VAL A 243 -27.71 8.46 19.39
C VAL A 243 -28.90 9.40 19.36
N ARG A 244 -29.67 9.43 20.44
CA ARG A 244 -30.87 10.27 20.54
C ARG A 244 -30.97 10.91 21.91
N SER A 245 -31.20 12.21 21.94
CA SER A 245 -31.63 12.93 23.14
C SER A 245 -33.07 13.40 22.99
N SER A 246 -33.85 13.31 24.07
CA SER A 246 -35.28 13.67 24.08
C SER A 246 -35.58 14.55 25.29
N VAL A 247 -36.38 15.60 25.07
CA VAL A 247 -36.85 16.51 26.11
C VAL A 247 -38.37 16.53 26.10
N GLY A 248 -38.97 15.87 27.09
CA GLY A 248 -40.43 15.76 27.19
C GLY A 248 -41.07 17.03 27.71
N ARG A 249 -42.07 17.55 26.99
CA ARG A 249 -42.97 18.62 27.45
C ARG A 249 -44.43 18.14 27.36
N SER A 250 -45.28 18.62 28.26
CA SER A 250 -46.65 18.10 28.43
C SER A 250 -47.70 18.70 27.49
N HIS A 251 -47.34 19.70 26.69
CA HIS A 251 -48.24 20.29 25.69
C HIS A 251 -48.35 19.38 24.45
N SER A 252 -49.43 19.55 23.68
CA SER A 252 -49.61 18.87 22.39
C SER A 252 -48.53 19.29 21.37
N ASN A 253 -48.18 18.39 20.45
CA ASN A 253 -47.23 18.63 19.35
C ASN A 253 -45.80 19.00 19.81
N GLY A 254 -45.41 18.62 21.02
CA GLY A 254 -44.08 18.87 21.59
C GLY A 254 -43.08 17.72 21.38
N ASP A 255 -43.42 16.73 20.56
CA ASP A 255 -42.68 15.48 20.38
C ASP A 255 -42.11 15.31 18.95
N TYR A 256 -42.25 16.31 18.08
CA TYR A 256 -41.67 16.26 16.73
C TYR A 256 -40.14 16.07 16.77
N PRO A 257 -39.59 15.07 16.06
CA PRO A 257 -38.16 14.76 16.08
C PRO A 257 -37.36 15.57 15.06
N LEU A 258 -36.11 15.86 15.39
CA LEU A 258 -35.05 16.30 14.47
C LEU A 258 -34.06 15.17 14.21
N TYR A 259 -33.44 15.18 13.04
CA TYR A 259 -32.36 14.27 12.64
C TYR A 259 -31.28 15.04 11.89
N ASP A 260 -30.01 14.72 12.15
CA ASP A 260 -28.86 15.35 11.48
C ASP A 260 -27.71 14.35 11.28
N TYR A 261 -26.95 14.53 10.19
CA TYR A 261 -25.75 13.77 9.83
C TYR A 261 -24.80 14.67 9.04
N PRO A 262 -23.49 14.70 9.37
CA PRO A 262 -22.82 13.97 10.44
C PRO A 262 -22.97 14.63 11.82
N GLY A 263 -22.80 13.84 12.88
CA GLY A 263 -22.86 14.33 14.27
C GLY A 263 -21.53 14.80 14.87
N GLU A 264 -20.42 14.64 14.15
CA GLU A 264 -19.06 15.04 14.56
C GLU A 264 -18.49 14.26 15.75
N TYR A 265 -18.76 12.94 15.84
CA TYR A 265 -18.24 12.09 16.91
C TYR A 265 -17.82 10.70 16.42
N LEU A 266 -16.98 10.04 17.20
CA LEU A 266 -16.58 8.64 16.99
C LEU A 266 -17.09 7.72 18.12
N GLN A 267 -17.23 8.23 19.34
CA GLN A 267 -17.78 7.47 20.47
C GLN A 267 -19.23 7.86 20.73
N SER A 268 -20.09 6.88 21.02
CA SER A 268 -21.52 7.11 21.25
C SER A 268 -21.78 8.06 22.43
N ASN A 269 -20.97 7.99 23.50
CA ASN A 269 -21.11 8.90 24.64
C ASN A 269 -20.91 10.38 24.26
N ASP A 270 -19.97 10.66 23.35
CA ASP A 270 -19.74 12.02 22.85
C ASP A 270 -20.92 12.47 21.98
N GLY A 271 -21.44 11.56 21.14
CA GLY A 271 -22.63 11.82 20.33
C GLY A 271 -23.89 12.08 21.16
N GLU A 272 -24.09 11.33 22.26
CA GLU A 272 -25.17 11.57 23.22
C GLU A 272 -25.05 12.95 23.87
N HIS A 273 -23.82 13.35 24.22
CA HIS A 273 -23.54 14.70 24.74
C HIS A 273 -23.90 15.78 23.71
N TYR A 274 -23.47 15.64 22.46
CA TYR A 274 -23.79 16.61 21.41
C TYR A 274 -25.28 16.67 21.07
N ALA A 275 -25.97 15.53 21.00
CA ALA A 275 -27.41 15.48 20.80
C ALA A 275 -28.14 16.18 21.96
N ARG A 276 -27.70 15.95 23.21
CA ARG A 276 -28.24 16.58 24.42
C ARG A 276 -28.00 18.09 24.43
N THR A 277 -26.78 18.54 24.21
CA THR A 277 -26.41 19.95 24.19
C THR A 277 -27.22 20.73 23.15
N ARG A 278 -27.34 20.21 21.92
CA ARG A 278 -28.08 20.87 20.84
C ARG A 278 -29.59 20.92 21.12
N ILE A 279 -30.20 19.85 21.64
CA ILE A 279 -31.64 19.88 21.97
C ILE A 279 -31.93 20.76 23.19
N GLU A 280 -31.04 20.78 24.20
CA GLU A 280 -31.14 21.69 25.34
C GLU A 280 -31.02 23.16 24.91
N ALA A 281 -30.18 23.47 23.92
CA ALA A 281 -30.05 24.82 23.37
C ALA A 281 -31.35 25.29 22.70
N ILE A 282 -32.00 24.42 21.95
CA ILE A 282 -33.31 24.70 21.35
C ILE A 282 -34.36 24.89 22.47
N HIS A 283 -34.36 24.02 23.47
CA HIS A 283 -35.27 24.12 24.61
C HIS A 283 -35.02 25.32 25.51
N SER A 284 -33.85 25.96 25.48
CA SER A 284 -33.61 27.21 26.20
C SER A 284 -34.58 28.34 25.80
N GLN A 285 -35.18 28.24 24.60
CA GLN A 285 -36.20 29.16 24.08
C GLN A 285 -37.65 28.71 24.36
N PHE A 286 -37.86 27.49 24.88
CA PHE A 286 -39.20 26.92 25.10
C PHE A 286 -40.05 27.77 26.05
N GLU A 287 -39.45 28.25 27.15
CA GLU A 287 -40.09 29.08 28.15
C GLU A 287 -39.18 30.25 28.51
N ARG A 288 -39.64 31.47 28.25
CA ARG A 288 -38.92 32.71 28.51
C ARG A 288 -39.78 33.67 29.29
N VAL A 289 -39.19 34.31 30.29
CA VAL A 289 -39.86 35.29 31.15
C VAL A 289 -39.17 36.63 30.99
N GLN A 290 -39.88 37.58 30.40
CA GLN A 290 -39.42 38.94 30.26
C GLN A 290 -39.85 39.76 31.48
N LEU A 291 -38.92 40.51 32.05
CA LEU A 291 -39.13 41.36 33.21
C LEU A 291 -38.62 42.75 32.92
N ARG A 292 -39.43 43.78 33.18
CA ARG A 292 -38.97 45.18 33.11
C ARG A 292 -39.02 45.82 34.49
N GLY A 293 -37.98 46.56 34.82
CA GLY A 293 -37.88 47.16 36.14
C GLY A 293 -36.71 48.11 36.33
N LEU A 294 -36.49 48.44 37.59
CA LEU A 294 -35.45 49.34 38.07
C LEU A 294 -34.32 48.56 38.80
N ALA A 295 -34.24 47.24 38.61
CA ALA A 295 -33.28 46.39 39.29
C ALA A 295 -31.85 46.60 38.76
N ARG A 296 -31.11 47.52 39.39
CA ARG A 296 -29.78 47.98 38.94
C ARG A 296 -28.69 46.94 39.03
N GLY A 297 -28.77 46.01 39.97
CA GLY A 297 -27.74 45.00 40.21
C GLY A 297 -27.72 43.84 39.21
N LEU A 298 -28.81 43.58 38.49
CA LEU A 298 -28.99 42.35 37.71
C LEU A 298 -28.40 42.42 36.29
N GLY A 299 -27.68 41.38 35.90
CA GLY A 299 -26.96 41.24 34.63
C GLY A 299 -27.04 39.85 34.05
N ALA A 300 -26.67 39.71 32.78
CA ALA A 300 -26.68 38.41 32.13
C ALA A 300 -25.73 37.46 32.87
N GLY A 301 -26.23 36.26 33.20
CA GLY A 301 -25.52 35.27 34.02
C GLY A 301 -25.75 35.38 35.52
N HIS A 302 -26.51 36.36 36.02
CA HIS A 302 -26.90 36.41 37.43
C HIS A 302 -28.14 35.56 37.72
N LEU A 303 -28.16 35.00 38.94
CA LEU A 303 -29.32 34.35 39.53
C LEU A 303 -30.09 35.32 40.43
N PHE A 304 -31.41 35.25 40.41
CA PHE A 304 -32.27 35.96 41.38
C PHE A 304 -33.62 35.27 41.54
N LYS A 305 -34.29 35.52 42.67
CA LYS A 305 -35.66 35.04 42.93
C LYS A 305 -36.69 36.16 42.83
N LEU A 306 -37.69 35.98 41.97
CA LEU A 306 -38.85 36.89 41.88
C LEU A 306 -39.78 36.69 43.08
N THR A 307 -40.28 37.78 43.67
CA THR A 307 -41.25 37.75 44.77
C THR A 307 -42.36 38.77 44.57
N GLY A 308 -43.55 38.50 45.12
CA GLY A 308 -44.67 39.45 45.10
C GLY A 308 -45.43 39.54 43.78
N TYR A 309 -45.22 38.63 42.82
CA TYR A 309 -46.04 38.55 41.61
C TYR A 309 -47.30 37.71 41.86
N ASP A 310 -48.45 38.13 41.31
CA ASP A 310 -49.76 37.50 41.57
C ASP A 310 -49.81 36.01 41.19
N ARG A 311 -49.08 35.62 40.14
CA ARG A 311 -49.01 34.23 39.69
C ARG A 311 -47.95 33.45 40.51
N ALA A 312 -48.42 32.68 41.49
CA ALA A 312 -47.59 32.01 42.49
C ALA A 312 -46.43 31.17 41.91
N ASP A 313 -46.65 30.39 40.84
CA ASP A 313 -45.63 29.53 40.20
C ASP A 313 -44.48 30.32 39.55
N GLN A 314 -44.65 31.62 39.34
CA GLN A 314 -43.63 32.50 38.76
C GLN A 314 -42.76 33.19 39.83
N ASN A 315 -43.05 33.01 41.12
CA ASN A 315 -42.20 33.50 42.21
C ASN A 315 -41.07 32.50 42.53
N ARG A 316 -40.23 32.26 41.52
CA ARG A 316 -39.15 31.26 41.52
C ARG A 316 -37.80 31.90 41.20
N GLU A 317 -36.77 31.07 41.19
CA GLU A 317 -35.42 31.47 40.81
C GLU A 317 -35.25 31.48 39.29
N TYR A 318 -34.59 32.52 38.80
CA TYR A 318 -34.39 32.78 37.39
C TYR A 318 -32.90 32.99 37.10
N LEU A 319 -32.48 32.48 35.95
CA LEU A 319 -31.21 32.83 35.32
C LEU A 319 -31.49 33.93 34.29
N VAL A 320 -30.81 35.07 34.42
CA VAL A 320 -30.88 36.15 33.43
C VAL A 320 -30.06 35.75 32.20
N VAL A 321 -30.73 35.60 31.05
CA VAL A 321 -30.07 35.21 29.80
C VAL A 321 -29.76 36.41 28.93
N VAL A 322 -30.68 37.37 28.83
CA VAL A 322 -30.46 38.66 28.16
C VAL A 322 -30.74 39.78 29.15
N ALA A 323 -29.92 40.82 29.13
CA ALA A 323 -30.18 42.04 29.87
C ALA A 323 -29.98 43.26 28.96
N ARG A 324 -30.99 44.12 28.90
CA ARG A 324 -30.94 45.39 28.18
C ARG A 324 -31.06 46.53 29.17
N TYR A 325 -30.22 47.55 28.99
CA TYR A 325 -30.11 48.69 29.88
C TYR A 325 -30.41 49.98 29.16
N GLN A 326 -31.17 50.85 29.81
CA GLN A 326 -31.32 52.24 29.44
C GLN A 326 -31.00 53.09 30.66
N ILE A 327 -29.95 53.87 30.58
CA ILE A 327 -29.56 54.83 31.62
C ILE A 327 -29.70 56.22 31.04
N ARG A 328 -30.34 57.12 31.80
CA ARG A 328 -30.45 58.54 31.47
C ARG A 328 -30.08 59.36 32.68
N GLN A 329 -29.27 60.40 32.44
CA GLN A 329 -28.91 61.34 33.47
C GLN A 329 -29.30 62.76 33.06
N ASP A 330 -29.61 63.59 34.04
CA ASP A 330 -29.98 64.97 33.78
C ASP A 330 -28.86 65.73 33.07
N PRO A 331 -29.21 66.54 32.04
CA PRO A 331 -28.24 67.40 31.37
C PRO A 331 -27.75 68.50 32.33
N TYR A 332 -26.53 68.99 32.09
CA TYR A 332 -25.96 70.10 32.86
C TYR A 332 -26.55 71.48 32.52
N GLU A 333 -27.37 71.55 31.47
CA GLU A 333 -28.09 72.77 31.07
C GLU A 333 -29.55 72.66 31.48
N SER A 334 -30.11 73.75 32.01
CA SER A 334 -31.50 73.81 32.44
C SER A 334 -32.43 73.87 31.22
N GLY A 335 -33.16 72.78 30.97
CA GLY A 335 -34.26 72.67 30.02
C GLY A 335 -35.41 71.86 30.64
N GLN A 336 -36.59 71.87 30.03
CA GLN A 336 -37.71 71.01 30.45
C GLN A 336 -37.24 69.55 30.48
N SER A 337 -36.97 69.01 31.67
CA SER A 337 -36.77 67.58 31.86
C SER A 337 -38.13 66.95 32.13
N ASP A 338 -38.56 66.09 31.22
CA ASP A 338 -39.57 65.09 31.59
C ASP A 338 -38.92 64.17 32.62
N LEU A 339 -39.65 63.90 33.72
CA LEU A 339 -39.27 62.98 34.80
C LEU A 339 -39.18 61.53 34.28
N ALA A 340 -38.19 61.26 33.44
CA ALA A 340 -37.89 59.92 32.96
C ALA A 340 -37.14 59.12 34.03
N GLU A 341 -37.41 57.82 34.09
CA GLU A 341 -36.68 56.90 34.97
C GLU A 341 -35.17 56.93 34.61
N GLN A 342 -34.31 57.16 35.62
CA GLN A 342 -32.86 57.32 35.40
C GLN A 342 -32.16 56.00 35.03
N PHE A 343 -32.75 54.86 35.39
CA PHE A 343 -32.28 53.52 35.04
C PHE A 343 -33.47 52.62 34.76
N VAL A 344 -33.44 51.90 33.65
CA VAL A 344 -34.40 50.85 33.31
C VAL A 344 -33.62 49.63 32.84
N SER A 345 -33.99 48.46 33.34
CA SER A 345 -33.55 47.18 32.81
C SER A 345 -34.72 46.36 32.28
N GLU A 346 -34.50 45.75 31.13
CA GLU A 346 -35.37 44.75 30.53
C GLU A 346 -34.58 43.44 30.47
N LEU A 347 -35.04 42.44 31.20
CA LEU A 347 -34.38 41.15 31.35
C LEU A 347 -35.21 40.08 30.65
N ASP A 348 -34.53 39.17 29.97
CA ASP A 348 -35.11 37.93 29.47
C ASP A 348 -34.49 36.76 30.23
N CYS A 349 -35.35 36.03 30.93
CA CYS A 349 -34.96 35.07 31.95
C CYS A 349 -35.49 33.69 31.60
N MET A 350 -34.77 32.67 32.07
CA MET A 350 -35.24 31.29 32.07
C MET A 350 -35.26 30.74 33.50
N ASP A 351 -35.97 29.64 33.71
CA ASP A 351 -35.90 28.92 34.99
C ASP A 351 -34.46 28.51 35.27
N ALA A 352 -33.96 28.84 36.47
CA ALA A 352 -32.57 28.57 36.83
C ALA A 352 -32.22 27.07 36.87
N HIS A 353 -33.21 26.19 37.07
CA HIS A 353 -33.01 24.75 37.05
C HIS A 353 -33.01 24.15 35.65
N GLN A 354 -33.45 24.89 34.63
CA GLN A 354 -33.31 24.46 33.24
C GLN A 354 -31.88 24.71 32.78
N ALA A 355 -31.24 23.70 32.18
CA ALA A 355 -29.89 23.86 31.63
C ALA A 355 -29.92 24.84 30.44
N PHE A 356 -29.08 25.89 30.51
CA PHE A 356 -28.82 26.75 29.38
C PHE A 356 -27.72 26.14 28.50
N ARG A 357 -27.95 26.15 27.19
CA ARG A 357 -26.94 25.87 26.16
C ARG A 357 -27.05 26.92 25.07
N PRO A 358 -25.92 27.40 24.53
CA PRO A 358 -25.95 28.40 23.46
C PRO A 358 -26.43 27.77 22.15
N LEU A 359 -27.14 28.55 21.34
CA LEU A 359 -27.50 28.12 19.99
C LEU A 359 -26.28 28.15 19.06
N PRO A 360 -26.17 27.19 18.12
CA PRO A 360 -25.11 27.16 17.11
C PRO A 360 -25.38 28.23 16.03
N LEU A 361 -25.06 29.48 16.34
CA LEU A 361 -25.24 30.63 15.45
C LEU A 361 -23.96 30.96 14.68
N THR A 362 -22.82 30.57 15.22
CA THR A 362 -21.53 30.87 14.61
C THR A 362 -21.34 30.00 13.38
N PRO A 363 -21.05 30.57 12.19
CA PRO A 363 -20.91 29.79 10.97
C PRO A 363 -19.78 28.76 11.08
N MET A 364 -20.07 27.51 10.75
CA MET A 364 -19.04 26.47 10.65
C MET A 364 -18.11 26.77 9.45
N PRO A 365 -16.79 26.58 9.58
CA PRO A 365 -15.85 26.72 8.47
C PRO A 365 -16.10 25.60 7.45
N ILE A 366 -16.15 25.96 6.16
CA ILE A 366 -16.35 25.00 5.08
C ILE A 366 -15.21 25.11 4.06
N VAL A 367 -14.50 24.01 3.84
CA VAL A 367 -13.56 23.87 2.74
C VAL A 367 -14.35 23.60 1.46
N ARG A 368 -14.50 24.64 0.63
CA ARG A 368 -15.34 24.61 -0.58
C ARG A 368 -14.92 23.61 -1.66
N GLY A 369 -13.69 23.13 -1.62
CA GLY A 369 -13.17 22.18 -2.60
C GLY A 369 -11.82 21.58 -2.19
N PRO A 370 -11.31 20.60 -2.95
CA PRO A 370 -10.05 19.93 -2.62
C PRO A 370 -8.86 20.89 -2.63
N GLN A 371 -7.83 20.53 -1.89
CA GLN A 371 -6.54 21.22 -1.84
C GLN A 371 -5.42 20.26 -2.17
N THR A 372 -4.22 20.77 -2.44
CA THR A 372 -3.02 19.92 -2.43
C THR A 372 -2.28 20.05 -1.11
N ALA A 373 -1.57 18.99 -0.74
CA ALA A 373 -0.73 18.92 0.45
C ALA A 373 0.50 18.05 0.16
N VAL A 374 1.55 18.19 0.97
CA VAL A 374 2.77 17.39 0.86
C VAL A 374 2.76 16.29 1.91
N VAL A 375 3.04 15.05 1.53
CA VAL A 375 3.12 13.93 2.48
C VAL A 375 4.36 14.09 3.36
N VAL A 376 4.21 13.88 4.67
CA VAL A 376 5.27 14.07 5.68
C VAL A 376 5.37 12.88 6.63
N GLY A 377 6.49 12.81 7.35
CA GLY A 377 6.76 11.78 8.34
C GLY A 377 8.10 12.00 9.04
N PRO A 378 8.56 11.02 9.85
CA PRO A 378 9.80 11.13 10.59
C PRO A 378 11.02 11.28 9.68
N SER A 379 12.03 12.01 10.16
CA SER A 379 13.29 12.16 9.44
C SER A 379 13.98 10.80 9.21
N GLY A 380 14.49 10.58 8.00
CA GLY A 380 15.15 9.32 7.61
C GLY A 380 14.20 8.21 7.12
N GLU A 381 12.89 8.45 7.12
CA GLU A 381 11.90 7.59 6.48
C GLU A 381 11.57 8.06 5.06
N GLU A 382 11.24 7.13 4.16
CA GLU A 382 10.65 7.44 2.84
C GLU A 382 9.12 7.22 2.83
N ILE A 383 8.63 6.35 3.72
CA ILE A 383 7.24 5.93 3.80
C ILE A 383 6.84 5.95 5.28
N TRP A 384 5.78 6.70 5.61
CA TRP A 384 5.21 6.73 6.94
C TRP A 384 3.72 6.44 6.85
N THR A 385 3.33 5.24 7.29
CA THR A 385 1.96 4.74 7.20
C THR A 385 1.58 3.94 8.43
N ASP A 386 0.28 3.74 8.64
CA ASP A 386 -0.26 2.86 9.66
C ASP A 386 -0.95 1.61 9.09
N GLN A 387 -1.58 0.80 9.97
CA GLN A 387 -2.28 -0.43 9.63
C GLN A 387 -3.45 -0.29 8.64
N TYR A 388 -3.94 0.94 8.43
CA TYR A 388 -5.05 1.23 7.51
C TYR A 388 -4.58 1.85 6.20
N GLY A 389 -3.26 1.98 6.00
CA GLY A 389 -2.70 2.62 4.81
C GLY A 389 -2.88 4.15 4.81
N ARG A 390 -3.01 4.76 5.98
CA ARG A 390 -3.13 6.23 6.14
C ARG A 390 -1.75 6.87 6.11
N VAL A 391 -1.67 8.13 5.72
CA VAL A 391 -0.45 8.94 5.77
C VAL A 391 -0.70 10.28 6.48
N LYS A 392 0.37 11.00 6.81
CA LYS A 392 0.29 12.37 7.34
C LYS A 392 0.71 13.36 6.26
N VAL A 393 0.16 14.58 6.31
CA VAL A 393 0.45 15.63 5.33
C VAL A 393 0.73 16.97 6.00
N HIS A 394 1.46 17.82 5.31
CA HIS A 394 1.61 19.24 5.61
C HIS A 394 0.77 20.02 4.59
N PHE A 395 -0.16 20.84 5.09
CA PHE A 395 -0.96 21.74 4.26
C PHE A 395 -0.21 23.04 4.02
N HIS A 396 -0.32 23.60 2.81
CA HIS A 396 0.40 24.83 2.42
C HIS A 396 0.05 26.07 3.24
N TRP A 397 -1.09 26.07 3.93
CA TRP A 397 -1.53 27.17 4.79
C TRP A 397 -1.11 26.98 6.25
N ASP A 398 -0.55 25.83 6.62
CA ASP A 398 -0.03 25.61 7.97
C ASP A 398 1.32 26.32 8.13
N ARG A 399 1.42 27.10 9.19
CA ARG A 399 2.60 27.94 9.50
C ARG A 399 3.23 27.57 10.83
N HIS A 400 2.61 26.64 11.57
CA HIS A 400 2.92 26.37 12.97
C HIS A 400 3.52 24.98 13.19
N ASP A 401 3.65 24.18 12.12
CA ASP A 401 4.26 22.86 12.14
C ASP A 401 5.72 22.86 11.67
N GLN A 402 6.33 21.67 11.64
CA GLN A 402 7.71 21.45 11.20
C GLN A 402 7.78 20.54 9.97
N SER A 403 6.65 20.33 9.27
CA SER A 403 6.50 19.41 8.14
C SER A 403 7.03 17.99 8.46
N ASN A 404 6.63 17.44 9.61
CA ASN A 404 7.09 16.16 10.14
C ASN A 404 5.90 15.26 10.58
N GLU A 405 6.16 14.20 11.33
CA GLU A 405 5.14 13.28 11.82
C GLU A 405 4.07 13.90 12.74
N ASN A 406 4.22 15.16 13.15
CA ASN A 406 3.28 15.90 13.99
C ASN A 406 2.50 16.98 13.23
N SER A 407 2.64 17.10 11.90
CA SER A 407 1.94 18.12 11.11
C SER A 407 0.42 17.92 11.00
N SER A 408 -0.03 16.66 10.91
CA SER A 408 -1.45 16.34 10.80
C SER A 408 -1.83 15.07 11.54
N CYS A 409 -3.14 14.82 11.63
CA CYS A 409 -3.68 13.51 11.96
C CYS A 409 -3.40 12.49 10.85
N TRP A 410 -3.79 11.24 11.10
CA TRP A 410 -3.71 10.18 10.09
C TRP A 410 -4.84 10.29 9.06
N ILE A 411 -4.48 10.50 7.80
CA ILE A 411 -5.42 10.75 6.70
C ILE A 411 -5.53 9.52 5.80
N ARG A 412 -6.76 9.05 5.55
CA ARG A 412 -7.03 7.92 4.65
C ARG A 412 -6.69 8.27 3.21
N VAL A 413 -6.20 7.28 2.47
CA VAL A 413 -5.82 7.42 1.05
C VAL A 413 -6.77 6.61 0.18
N SER A 414 -7.46 7.27 -0.73
CA SER A 414 -8.25 6.64 -1.78
C SER A 414 -7.35 5.71 -2.61
N GLN A 415 -7.84 4.50 -2.89
CA GLN A 415 -7.16 3.50 -3.72
C GLN A 415 -7.96 3.27 -5.00
N ALA A 416 -7.27 2.82 -6.06
CA ALA A 416 -7.92 2.49 -7.32
C ALA A 416 -8.96 1.35 -7.18
N TRP A 417 -8.72 0.39 -6.27
CA TRP A 417 -9.64 -0.70 -5.98
C TRP A 417 -9.40 -1.22 -4.56
N ALA A 418 -10.44 -1.31 -3.72
CA ALA A 418 -10.31 -1.72 -2.31
C ALA A 418 -11.40 -2.72 -1.89
N GLY A 419 -10.99 -3.95 -1.58
CA GLY A 419 -11.83 -5.03 -1.09
C GLY A 419 -11.38 -5.55 0.29
N LYS A 420 -12.04 -6.60 0.78
CA LYS A 420 -11.71 -7.21 2.08
C LYS A 420 -10.39 -7.98 2.00
N ASN A 421 -9.27 -7.30 2.29
CA ASN A 421 -7.90 -7.84 2.24
C ASN A 421 -7.40 -8.18 0.82
N TRP A 422 -7.92 -7.49 -0.20
CA TRP A 422 -7.49 -7.59 -1.59
C TRP A 422 -7.79 -6.27 -2.31
N GLY A 423 -7.06 -5.94 -3.38
CA GLY A 423 -7.23 -4.70 -4.14
C GLY A 423 -5.90 -4.10 -4.58
N ALA A 424 -5.94 -2.84 -5.05
CA ALA A 424 -4.77 -2.06 -5.38
C ALA A 424 -4.29 -1.27 -4.16
N MET A 425 -2.98 -1.19 -3.94
CA MET A 425 -2.41 -0.40 -2.86
C MET A 425 -1.19 0.38 -3.34
N HIS A 426 -1.33 1.70 -3.40
CA HIS A 426 -0.22 2.60 -3.65
C HIS A 426 -0.18 3.61 -2.51
N LEU A 427 0.82 3.50 -1.63
CA LEU A 427 1.03 4.41 -0.50
C LEU A 427 1.74 5.69 -0.94
N PRO A 428 1.24 6.89 -0.58
CA PRO A 428 1.96 8.13 -0.84
C PRO A 428 3.26 8.15 -0.03
N ARG A 429 4.37 8.57 -0.65
CA ARG A 429 5.68 8.66 0.00
C ARG A 429 5.94 10.08 0.48
N ILE A 430 6.79 10.23 1.50
CA ILE A 430 7.19 11.53 2.04
C ILE A 430 7.76 12.40 0.91
N GLY A 431 7.34 13.66 0.87
CA GLY A 431 7.69 14.63 -0.18
C GLY A 431 6.79 14.61 -1.42
N GLN A 432 5.91 13.62 -1.59
CA GLN A 432 4.97 13.59 -2.71
C GLN A 432 3.78 14.52 -2.48
N GLU A 433 3.29 15.12 -3.56
CA GLU A 433 2.09 15.97 -3.56
C GLU A 433 0.82 15.13 -3.77
N VAL A 434 -0.16 15.34 -2.89
CA VAL A 434 -1.44 14.65 -2.89
C VAL A 434 -2.59 15.64 -2.94
N ILE A 435 -3.73 15.22 -3.48
CA ILE A 435 -4.99 15.97 -3.42
C ILE A 435 -5.75 15.52 -2.17
N VAL A 436 -6.09 16.46 -1.30
CA VAL A 436 -6.87 16.25 -0.08
C VAL A 436 -8.25 16.86 -0.27
N SER A 437 -9.27 16.02 -0.16
CA SER A 437 -10.67 16.41 -0.01
C SER A 437 -11.05 16.42 1.47
N PHE A 438 -12.21 16.99 1.79
CA PHE A 438 -12.72 17.12 3.15
C PHE A 438 -14.15 16.57 3.18
N LEU A 439 -14.43 15.59 4.05
CA LEU A 439 -15.74 14.95 4.14
C LEU A 439 -16.78 15.98 4.60
N GLU A 440 -17.90 16.12 3.87
CA GLU A 440 -18.90 17.20 4.08
C GLU A 440 -18.32 18.63 4.02
N GLY A 441 -17.10 18.80 3.48
CA GLY A 441 -16.39 20.07 3.49
C GLY A 441 -15.82 20.47 4.86
N ASP A 442 -15.87 19.59 5.85
CA ASP A 442 -15.38 19.82 7.21
C ASP A 442 -13.83 19.81 7.27
N PRO A 443 -13.17 20.92 7.65
CA PRO A 443 -11.71 21.00 7.81
C PRO A 443 -11.11 19.91 8.72
N ASP A 444 -11.88 19.39 9.67
CA ASP A 444 -11.43 18.40 10.67
C ASP A 444 -11.44 16.97 10.11
N ARG A 445 -11.99 16.77 8.89
CA ARG A 445 -12.17 15.45 8.27
C ARG A 445 -11.49 15.33 6.90
N PRO A 446 -10.15 15.48 6.81
CA PRO A 446 -9.44 15.33 5.56
C PRO A 446 -9.40 13.87 5.08
N ILE A 447 -9.38 13.69 3.75
CA ILE A 447 -9.19 12.41 3.06
C ILE A 447 -8.43 12.64 1.74
N ILE A 448 -7.39 11.85 1.47
CA ILE A 448 -6.62 11.95 0.23
C ILE A 448 -7.39 11.26 -0.90
N THR A 449 -7.63 11.97 -1.99
CA THR A 449 -8.44 11.52 -3.13
C THR A 449 -7.68 11.44 -4.44
N GLY A 450 -6.44 11.95 -4.49
CA GLY A 450 -5.63 11.93 -5.69
C GLY A 450 -4.15 12.19 -5.45
N ARG A 451 -3.38 12.12 -6.53
CA ARG A 451 -1.93 12.36 -6.58
C ARG A 451 -1.64 13.18 -7.83
N VAL A 452 -0.67 14.09 -7.73
CA VAL A 452 -0.29 14.95 -8.85
C VAL A 452 1.22 15.00 -8.98
N TYR A 453 1.69 15.13 -10.22
CA TYR A 453 3.08 15.44 -10.52
C TYR A 453 3.27 16.97 -10.49
N ASN A 454 4.48 17.41 -10.19
CA ASN A 454 4.88 18.82 -10.20
C ASN A 454 6.30 18.99 -10.76
N ALA A 455 6.89 20.18 -10.61
CA ALA A 455 8.20 20.49 -11.19
C ALA A 455 9.37 19.70 -10.55
N GLU A 456 9.22 19.27 -9.30
CA GLU A 456 10.21 18.47 -8.58
C GLU A 456 9.87 16.97 -8.67
N GLN A 457 8.62 16.63 -8.37
CA GLN A 457 8.05 15.30 -8.52
C GLN A 457 7.57 15.13 -9.97
N THR A 458 8.51 15.00 -10.90
CA THR A 458 8.24 14.94 -12.34
C THR A 458 7.55 13.65 -12.77
N VAL A 459 6.87 13.69 -13.92
CA VAL A 459 6.30 12.52 -14.57
C VAL A 459 7.37 11.43 -14.86
N PRO A 460 7.01 10.12 -14.89
CA PRO A 460 7.97 9.04 -15.10
C PRO A 460 8.58 9.00 -16.50
N TYR A 461 7.84 9.50 -17.49
CA TYR A 461 8.22 9.51 -18.91
C TYR A 461 8.31 10.94 -19.39
N ALA A 462 9.37 11.30 -20.11
CA ALA A 462 9.58 12.67 -20.55
C ALA A 462 8.44 13.14 -21.48
N LEU A 463 7.71 14.17 -21.04
CA LEU A 463 6.62 14.78 -21.80
C LEU A 463 7.07 16.12 -22.41
N PRO A 464 6.53 16.52 -23.59
CA PRO A 464 5.45 15.85 -24.33
C PRO A 464 5.90 14.74 -25.29
N ALA A 465 7.21 14.45 -25.38
CA ALA A 465 7.77 13.54 -26.39
C ALA A 465 7.19 12.11 -26.32
N ASN A 466 6.92 11.60 -25.11
CA ASN A 466 6.43 10.24 -24.87
C ASN A 466 4.94 10.22 -24.47
N ALA A 467 4.11 11.06 -25.09
CA ALA A 467 2.69 11.17 -24.76
C ALA A 467 1.87 9.89 -24.99
N THR A 468 2.38 8.93 -25.78
CA THR A 468 1.76 7.61 -26.03
C THR A 468 2.18 6.54 -25.03
N GLN A 469 3.05 6.85 -24.07
CA GLN A 469 3.46 5.92 -23.03
C GLN A 469 2.55 6.03 -21.81
N SER A 470 2.11 4.89 -21.30
CA SER A 470 1.35 4.76 -20.06
C SER A 470 1.89 3.60 -19.22
N GLY A 471 1.71 3.63 -17.90
CA GLY A 471 2.23 2.55 -17.06
C GLY A 471 2.34 2.90 -15.59
N VAL A 472 2.90 1.96 -14.84
CA VAL A 472 3.22 2.09 -13.42
C VAL A 472 4.70 1.85 -13.25
N LYS A 473 5.42 2.85 -12.72
CA LYS A 473 6.84 2.78 -12.40
C LYS A 473 7.02 3.00 -10.90
N SER A 474 7.62 2.03 -10.22
CA SER A 474 7.93 2.10 -8.80
C SER A 474 9.34 2.64 -8.55
N ARG A 475 9.76 2.62 -7.28
CA ARG A 475 11.12 2.96 -6.85
C ARG A 475 11.48 2.08 -5.66
N SER A 476 12.65 1.45 -5.68
CA SER A 476 13.16 0.71 -4.52
C SER A 476 13.22 1.61 -3.28
N SER A 477 12.86 1.08 -2.12
CA SER A 477 12.80 1.82 -0.84
C SER A 477 13.45 0.98 0.25
N LYS A 478 14.30 1.52 1.13
CA LYS A 478 14.84 2.90 1.13
C LYS A 478 16.10 3.04 0.27
N GLY A 479 16.44 4.27 -0.13
CA GLY A 479 17.70 4.61 -0.78
C GLY A 479 17.78 4.25 -2.27
N GLY A 480 16.64 4.05 -2.94
CA GLY A 480 16.60 3.69 -4.36
C GLY A 480 17.07 4.81 -5.27
N SER A 481 18.03 4.53 -6.15
CA SER A 481 18.46 5.45 -7.20
C SER A 481 17.46 5.46 -8.38
N PRO A 482 17.62 6.37 -9.36
CA PRO A 482 16.83 6.35 -10.59
C PRO A 482 16.86 5.02 -11.38
N ALA A 483 17.90 4.21 -11.19
CA ALA A 483 18.04 2.91 -11.85
C ALA A 483 17.26 1.79 -11.15
N ASN A 484 16.87 1.95 -9.88
CA ASN A 484 16.29 0.87 -9.08
C ASN A 484 14.76 0.91 -9.08
N PHE A 485 14.09 0.11 -9.91
CA PHE A 485 12.63 0.17 -10.04
C PHE A 485 12.01 -1.13 -10.56
N ASN A 486 10.75 -1.37 -10.23
CA ASN A 486 9.88 -2.28 -10.97
C ASN A 486 8.95 -1.46 -11.86
N GLU A 487 8.71 -1.88 -13.10
CA GLU A 487 7.92 -1.15 -14.07
C GLU A 487 7.08 -2.07 -14.96
N ILE A 488 5.84 -1.65 -15.22
CA ILE A 488 5.00 -2.15 -16.31
C ILE A 488 4.63 -0.94 -17.16
N ARG A 489 5.06 -0.91 -18.43
CA ARG A 489 4.81 0.18 -19.38
C ARG A 489 4.19 -0.34 -20.67
N MET A 490 3.16 0.35 -21.13
CA MET A 490 2.52 0.17 -22.43
C MET A 490 2.87 1.37 -23.31
N GLU A 491 3.42 1.10 -24.50
CA GLU A 491 3.69 2.08 -25.55
C GLU A 491 2.67 1.91 -26.67
N ASP A 492 1.86 2.95 -26.91
CA ASP A 492 0.79 2.96 -27.92
C ASP A 492 1.19 3.68 -29.22
N LYS A 493 2.48 3.99 -29.42
CA LYS A 493 2.98 4.55 -30.66
C LYS A 493 2.82 3.56 -31.81
N LYS A 494 1.88 3.87 -32.71
CA LYS A 494 1.55 3.05 -33.88
C LYS A 494 2.79 2.61 -34.69
N GLY A 495 2.94 1.31 -34.91
CA GLY A 495 4.08 0.70 -35.62
C GLY A 495 5.35 0.56 -34.78
N SER A 496 5.27 0.84 -33.48
CA SER A 496 6.35 0.73 -32.50
C SER A 496 5.79 0.40 -31.11
N GLU A 497 4.64 -0.28 -31.07
CA GLU A 497 3.96 -0.68 -29.84
C GLU A 497 4.86 -1.62 -29.00
N GLN A 498 4.85 -1.45 -27.69
CA GLN A 498 5.68 -2.24 -26.78
C GLN A 498 5.00 -2.42 -25.42
N LEU A 499 4.99 -3.67 -24.93
CA LEU A 499 4.83 -3.96 -23.51
C LEU A 499 6.22 -4.18 -22.89
N PHE A 500 6.58 -3.35 -21.92
CA PHE A 500 7.83 -3.45 -21.18
C PHE A 500 7.54 -3.86 -19.73
N ILE A 501 8.10 -4.98 -19.31
CA ILE A 501 8.03 -5.49 -17.93
C ILE A 501 9.45 -5.55 -17.40
N HIS A 502 9.71 -4.84 -16.31
CA HIS A 502 11.02 -4.81 -15.66
C HIS A 502 10.87 -5.13 -14.18
N ALA A 503 11.60 -6.14 -13.74
CA ALA A 503 11.74 -6.50 -12.33
C ALA A 503 13.17 -6.16 -11.90
N GLU A 504 13.30 -5.38 -10.83
CA GLU A 504 14.61 -4.96 -10.29
C GLU A 504 15.44 -6.16 -9.79
N LYS A 505 14.75 -7.22 -9.32
CA LYS A 505 15.39 -8.36 -8.67
C LYS A 505 14.82 -9.70 -9.15
N ASN A 506 13.75 -10.17 -8.52
CA ASN A 506 13.11 -11.44 -8.87
C ASN A 506 11.80 -11.16 -9.64
N GLN A 507 11.49 -12.01 -10.62
CA GLN A 507 10.20 -12.08 -11.27
C GLN A 507 9.65 -13.50 -11.09
N ASP A 508 8.67 -13.64 -10.20
CA ASP A 508 7.98 -14.90 -9.95
C ASP A 508 6.64 -14.88 -10.70
N ILE A 509 6.35 -15.95 -11.45
CA ILE A 509 5.10 -16.11 -12.21
C ILE A 509 4.48 -17.45 -11.81
N GLU A 510 3.25 -17.41 -11.30
CA GLU A 510 2.49 -18.59 -10.89
C GLU A 510 1.17 -18.62 -11.68
N VAL A 511 0.93 -19.75 -12.36
CA VAL A 511 -0.28 -19.97 -13.17
C VAL A 511 -0.92 -21.29 -12.72
N GLU A 512 -2.12 -21.19 -12.18
CA GLU A 512 -2.81 -22.32 -11.51
C GLU A 512 -3.36 -23.39 -12.46
N ASN A 513 -3.45 -23.09 -13.76
CA ASN A 513 -4.00 -24.03 -14.75
C ASN A 513 -3.17 -24.01 -16.04
N ASP A 514 -3.59 -23.23 -17.05
CA ASP A 514 -2.98 -23.24 -18.37
C ASP A 514 -2.26 -21.91 -18.64
N GLU A 515 -0.95 -21.98 -18.96
CA GLU A 515 -0.19 -20.86 -19.53
C GLU A 515 -0.13 -21.02 -21.05
N THR A 516 -0.49 -19.97 -21.78
CA THR A 516 -0.38 -19.94 -23.25
C THR A 516 0.47 -18.76 -23.68
N HIS A 517 1.44 -19.03 -24.56
CA HIS A 517 2.37 -18.02 -25.04
C HIS A 517 2.54 -18.14 -26.55
N TRP A 518 2.06 -17.13 -27.29
CA TRP A 518 2.17 -17.06 -28.75
C TRP A 518 2.94 -15.81 -29.17
N VAL A 519 3.97 -15.99 -29.99
CA VAL A 519 4.80 -14.92 -30.54
C VAL A 519 4.64 -14.94 -32.06
N GLY A 520 4.10 -13.85 -32.63
CA GLY A 520 3.83 -13.77 -34.08
C GLY A 520 5.07 -13.54 -34.97
N HIS A 521 6.23 -13.27 -34.37
CA HIS A 521 7.51 -13.10 -35.08
C HIS A 521 8.64 -13.77 -34.27
N ASP A 522 9.63 -13.02 -33.79
CA ASP A 522 10.80 -13.59 -33.12
C ASP A 522 10.69 -13.56 -31.59
N ARG A 523 11.15 -14.63 -30.93
CA ARG A 523 11.42 -14.68 -29.49
C ARG A 523 12.92 -14.83 -29.25
N ARG A 524 13.51 -13.91 -28.50
CA ARG A 524 14.90 -14.00 -28.01
C ARG A 524 14.90 -14.13 -26.49
N LYS A 525 15.60 -15.13 -25.96
CA LYS A 525 15.79 -15.37 -24.53
C LYS A 525 17.28 -15.47 -24.24
N THR A 526 17.73 -14.82 -23.17
CA THR A 526 19.12 -14.89 -22.69
C THR A 526 19.09 -15.18 -21.20
N ILE A 527 19.88 -16.16 -20.77
CA ILE A 527 20.07 -16.54 -19.38
C ILE A 527 21.59 -16.52 -19.15
N ASP A 528 22.06 -15.65 -18.27
CA ASP A 528 23.50 -15.47 -18.06
C ASP A 528 24.12 -16.58 -17.19
N ASN A 529 23.29 -17.26 -16.39
CA ASN A 529 23.71 -18.36 -15.52
C ASN A 529 22.94 -19.64 -15.88
N ASP A 530 22.13 -20.17 -14.96
CA ASP A 530 21.51 -21.50 -15.11
C ASP A 530 20.05 -21.45 -15.57
N GLU A 531 19.66 -22.38 -16.43
CA GLU A 531 18.27 -22.67 -16.77
C GLU A 531 17.93 -24.11 -16.39
N THR A 532 16.85 -24.30 -15.62
CA THR A 532 16.28 -25.62 -15.32
C THR A 532 14.90 -25.73 -15.95
N VAL A 533 14.67 -26.78 -16.75
CA VAL A 533 13.36 -27.10 -17.31
C VAL A 533 12.93 -28.46 -16.79
N HIS A 534 11.82 -28.51 -16.05
CA HIS A 534 11.25 -29.75 -15.52
C HIS A 534 9.84 -29.98 -16.06
N VAL A 535 9.70 -30.95 -16.96
CA VAL A 535 8.42 -31.37 -17.55
C VAL A 535 8.02 -32.71 -16.94
N LYS A 536 6.87 -32.76 -16.26
CA LYS A 536 6.44 -33.97 -15.51
C LYS A 536 5.83 -35.07 -16.38
N HIS A 537 5.26 -34.71 -17.53
CA HIS A 537 4.62 -35.65 -18.45
C HIS A 537 5.34 -35.60 -19.80
N ASP A 538 4.73 -34.98 -20.81
CA ASP A 538 5.30 -34.96 -22.16
C ASP A 538 5.87 -33.58 -22.52
N ARG A 539 7.02 -33.58 -23.19
CA ARG A 539 7.54 -32.44 -23.95
C ARG A 539 7.47 -32.80 -25.43
N THR A 540 6.82 -31.96 -26.23
CA THR A 540 6.89 -32.01 -27.69
C THR A 540 7.59 -30.77 -28.20
N GLU A 541 8.58 -30.95 -29.05
CA GLU A 541 9.31 -29.88 -29.73
C GLU A 541 9.25 -30.12 -31.24
N THR A 542 8.98 -29.08 -32.00
CA THR A 542 8.89 -29.14 -33.46
C THR A 542 9.60 -27.94 -34.04
N VAL A 543 10.59 -28.19 -34.90
CA VAL A 543 11.36 -27.17 -35.59
C VAL A 543 11.22 -27.41 -37.10
N ASP A 544 10.49 -26.54 -37.79
CA ASP A 544 10.13 -26.76 -39.20
C ASP A 544 11.30 -26.60 -40.19
N ASN A 545 12.33 -25.83 -39.81
CA ASN A 545 13.48 -25.55 -40.67
C ASN A 545 14.77 -26.12 -40.08
N ASN A 546 15.54 -25.30 -39.35
CA ASN A 546 16.85 -25.70 -38.82
C ASN A 546 16.89 -25.54 -37.30
N GLU A 547 17.48 -26.53 -36.63
CA GLU A 547 17.89 -26.45 -35.23
C GLU A 547 19.43 -26.44 -35.17
N THR A 548 20.01 -25.63 -34.27
CA THR A 548 21.45 -25.62 -34.00
C THR A 548 21.68 -25.58 -32.51
N ILE A 549 22.30 -26.63 -31.96
CA ILE A 549 22.64 -26.74 -30.54
C ILE A 549 24.16 -26.70 -30.40
N THR A 550 24.68 -25.75 -29.61
CA THR A 550 26.11 -25.66 -29.27
C THR A 550 26.29 -25.89 -27.79
N ILE A 551 27.06 -26.92 -27.42
CA ILE A 551 27.42 -27.23 -26.03
C ILE A 551 28.90 -26.95 -25.83
N GLY A 552 29.24 -26.08 -24.87
CA GLY A 552 30.62 -25.64 -24.66
C GLY A 552 31.51 -26.63 -23.90
N VAL A 553 30.92 -27.50 -23.06
CA VAL A 553 31.66 -28.45 -22.22
C VAL A 553 31.14 -29.87 -22.37
N ASN A 554 30.03 -30.23 -21.70
CA ASN A 554 29.51 -31.59 -21.67
C ASN A 554 28.00 -31.60 -21.98
N ARG A 555 27.56 -32.61 -22.75
CA ARG A 555 26.14 -33.02 -22.86
C ARG A 555 26.02 -34.43 -22.32
N THR A 556 25.07 -34.65 -21.42
CA THR A 556 24.67 -35.98 -20.94
C THR A 556 23.22 -36.20 -21.33
N GLU A 557 22.91 -37.37 -21.89
CA GLU A 557 21.56 -37.76 -22.30
C GLU A 557 21.30 -39.19 -21.81
N GLU A 558 20.16 -39.38 -21.14
CA GLU A 558 19.72 -40.66 -20.62
C GLU A 558 18.28 -40.91 -21.07
N VAL A 559 18.05 -42.01 -21.80
CA VAL A 559 16.73 -42.40 -22.29
C VAL A 559 16.35 -43.73 -21.65
N GLY A 560 15.33 -43.72 -20.78
CA GLY A 560 15.00 -44.88 -19.93
C GLY A 560 14.31 -46.05 -20.63
N ASN A 561 13.77 -45.87 -21.84
CA ASN A 561 13.05 -46.94 -22.57
C ASN A 561 13.48 -47.04 -24.04
N HIS A 562 13.09 -46.08 -24.88
CA HIS A 562 13.31 -46.16 -26.32
C HIS A 562 13.71 -44.80 -26.91
N GLU A 563 14.84 -44.79 -27.62
CA GLU A 563 15.25 -43.69 -28.49
C GLU A 563 15.09 -44.10 -29.95
N LYS A 564 14.45 -43.24 -30.76
CA LYS A 564 14.33 -43.42 -32.21
C LYS A 564 14.84 -42.18 -32.93
N ILE A 565 15.94 -42.33 -33.66
CA ILE A 565 16.50 -41.30 -34.54
C ILE A 565 16.23 -41.69 -35.99
N THR A 566 15.66 -40.79 -36.78
CA THR A 566 15.46 -40.97 -38.23
C THR A 566 16.14 -39.82 -38.98
N ILE A 567 17.10 -40.14 -39.83
CA ILE A 567 17.84 -39.16 -40.65
C ILE A 567 17.47 -39.38 -42.12
N GLY A 568 16.94 -38.35 -42.78
CA GLY A 568 16.41 -38.49 -44.14
C GLY A 568 17.45 -38.55 -45.26
N VAL A 569 18.62 -37.93 -45.06
CA VAL A 569 19.67 -37.86 -46.09
C VAL A 569 21.02 -38.33 -45.54
N ASN A 570 21.71 -37.51 -44.72
CA ASN A 570 23.07 -37.78 -44.26
C ASN A 570 23.20 -37.55 -42.74
N ARG A 571 23.93 -38.44 -42.06
CA ARG A 571 24.50 -38.22 -40.72
C ARG A 571 26.02 -38.15 -40.86
N THR A 572 26.64 -37.16 -40.25
CA THR A 572 28.10 -37.06 -40.14
C THR A 572 28.45 -36.96 -38.67
N GLU A 573 29.31 -37.86 -38.20
CA GLU A 573 29.73 -37.95 -36.81
C GLU A 573 31.25 -37.94 -36.75
N LYS A 574 31.79 -37.14 -35.83
CA LYS A 574 33.23 -37.02 -35.60
C LYS A 574 33.49 -37.09 -34.10
N VAL A 575 34.12 -38.17 -33.66
CA VAL A 575 34.59 -38.33 -32.28
C VAL A 575 36.08 -38.00 -32.24
N GLY A 576 36.48 -37.04 -31.40
CA GLY A 576 37.87 -36.54 -31.37
C GLY A 576 38.86 -37.41 -30.58
N SER A 577 38.36 -38.29 -29.70
CA SER A 577 39.16 -39.18 -28.86
C SER A 577 38.57 -40.59 -28.88
N ASN A 578 37.83 -40.99 -27.84
CA ASN A 578 37.29 -42.35 -27.73
C ASN A 578 35.76 -42.36 -27.92
N GLU A 579 35.29 -43.36 -28.65
CA GLU A 579 33.88 -43.78 -28.68
C GLU A 579 33.77 -45.13 -27.99
N HIS A 580 32.81 -45.29 -27.07
CA HIS A 580 32.55 -46.54 -26.35
C HIS A 580 31.08 -46.92 -26.49
N ILE A 581 30.81 -48.04 -27.16
CA ILE A 581 29.46 -48.54 -27.40
C ILE A 581 29.31 -49.89 -26.69
N THR A 582 28.25 -50.04 -25.89
CA THR A 582 27.88 -51.31 -25.26
C THR A 582 26.44 -51.65 -25.62
N ILE A 583 26.22 -52.86 -26.13
CA ILE A 583 24.90 -53.38 -26.47
C ILE A 583 24.66 -54.62 -25.59
N GLY A 584 23.56 -54.62 -24.82
CA GLY A 584 23.27 -55.70 -23.87
C GLY A 584 22.62 -56.96 -24.49
N ALA A 585 22.02 -56.83 -25.67
CA ALA A 585 21.40 -57.93 -26.40
C ALA A 585 21.91 -57.94 -27.86
N ASP A 586 21.09 -57.49 -28.82
CA ASP A 586 21.39 -57.60 -30.24
C ASP A 586 21.71 -56.24 -30.88
N ARG A 587 22.75 -56.22 -31.73
CA ARG A 587 23.00 -55.14 -32.71
C ARG A 587 22.78 -55.71 -34.11
N THR A 588 21.86 -55.11 -34.87
CA THR A 588 21.68 -55.41 -36.31
C THR A 588 22.13 -54.22 -37.14
N GLU A 589 23.02 -54.45 -38.08
CA GLU A 589 23.51 -53.42 -39.01
C GLU A 589 23.26 -53.87 -40.45
N LYS A 590 22.72 -52.96 -41.27
CA LYS A 590 22.45 -53.21 -42.69
C LYS A 590 22.94 -52.03 -43.51
N VAL A 591 23.98 -52.26 -44.30
CA VAL A 591 24.52 -51.28 -45.24
C VAL A 591 24.02 -51.60 -46.64
N GLY A 592 23.35 -50.63 -47.29
CA GLY A 592 22.68 -50.84 -48.58
C GLY A 592 23.59 -50.80 -49.81
N ALA A 593 24.78 -50.20 -49.71
CA ALA A 593 25.72 -50.05 -50.82
C ALA A 593 27.13 -50.51 -50.42
N ASN A 594 27.95 -49.62 -49.87
CA ASN A 594 29.34 -49.90 -49.52
C ASN A 594 29.61 -49.57 -48.05
N GLU A 595 30.31 -50.46 -47.37
CA GLU A 595 30.93 -50.20 -46.07
C GLU A 595 32.45 -50.16 -46.25
N ALA A 596 33.11 -49.14 -45.69
CA ALA A 596 34.57 -49.01 -45.73
C ALA A 596 35.10 -48.76 -44.31
N ILE A 597 35.81 -49.73 -43.75
CA ILE A 597 36.44 -49.64 -42.44
C ILE A 597 37.95 -49.49 -42.64
N THR A 598 38.54 -48.42 -42.10
CA THR A 598 40.00 -48.21 -42.09
C THR A 598 40.47 -48.14 -40.65
N ILE A 599 41.42 -49.00 -40.27
CA ILE A 599 42.00 -49.07 -38.93
C ILE A 599 43.51 -48.90 -39.07
N VAL A 600 44.07 -47.87 -38.45
CA VAL A 600 45.52 -47.57 -38.53
C VAL A 600 46.31 -48.37 -37.48
N GLY A 601 45.70 -48.63 -36.33
CA GLY A 601 46.26 -49.47 -35.27
C GLY A 601 45.85 -50.92 -35.40
N ASN A 602 45.54 -51.55 -34.27
CA ASN A 602 45.12 -52.95 -34.21
C ASN A 602 43.60 -53.07 -34.27
N ARG A 603 43.10 -54.12 -34.94
CA ARG A 603 41.73 -54.63 -34.80
C ARG A 603 41.81 -55.94 -34.03
N THR A 604 41.05 -56.06 -32.96
CA THR A 604 40.83 -57.33 -32.24
C THR A 604 39.34 -57.64 -32.30
N GLU A 605 39.00 -58.86 -32.68
CA GLU A 605 37.64 -59.37 -32.74
C GLU A 605 37.61 -60.66 -31.94
N ASP A 606 36.70 -60.74 -30.96
CA ASP A 606 36.52 -61.90 -30.11
C ASP A 606 35.04 -62.31 -30.16
N VAL A 607 34.79 -63.54 -30.61
CA VAL A 607 33.44 -64.06 -30.84
C VAL A 607 33.26 -65.27 -29.94
N GLY A 608 32.54 -65.10 -28.83
CA GLY A 608 32.29 -66.19 -27.87
C GLY A 608 31.32 -67.28 -28.38
N GLY A 609 30.59 -67.01 -29.47
CA GLY A 609 29.67 -67.93 -30.12
C GLY A 609 30.14 -68.34 -31.52
N ASN A 610 29.21 -68.51 -32.45
CA ASN A 610 29.54 -68.82 -33.84
C ASN A 610 29.72 -67.53 -34.65
N GLU A 611 30.83 -67.43 -35.37
CA GLU A 611 30.95 -66.48 -36.49
C GLU A 611 30.51 -67.17 -37.79
N THR A 612 29.70 -66.50 -38.61
CA THR A 612 29.31 -66.98 -39.94
C THR A 612 29.53 -65.87 -40.97
N ILE A 613 30.49 -66.08 -41.87
CA ILE A 613 30.83 -65.12 -42.93
C ILE A 613 30.29 -65.66 -44.26
N GLY A 614 29.30 -64.97 -44.84
CA GLY A 614 28.74 -65.29 -46.16
C GLY A 614 29.22 -64.29 -47.21
N ILE A 615 29.90 -64.77 -48.25
CA ILE A 615 30.43 -63.93 -49.34
C ILE A 615 29.94 -64.51 -50.67
N ALA A 616 29.07 -63.79 -51.37
CA ALA A 616 28.53 -64.23 -52.66
C ALA A 616 29.49 -63.94 -53.84
N GLY A 617 30.34 -62.92 -53.69
CA GLY A 617 31.38 -62.56 -54.65
C GLY A 617 32.73 -63.16 -54.29
N ASN A 618 33.80 -62.44 -54.62
CA ASN A 618 35.16 -62.86 -54.30
C ASN A 618 35.56 -62.38 -52.90
N ARG A 619 36.14 -63.28 -52.09
CA ARG A 619 36.96 -62.91 -50.93
C ARG A 619 38.41 -62.82 -51.39
N ASN A 620 38.99 -61.62 -51.34
CA ASN A 620 40.43 -61.43 -51.54
C ASN A 620 41.06 -61.09 -50.20
N GLU A 621 41.96 -61.95 -49.74
CA GLU A 621 42.70 -61.77 -48.50
C GLU A 621 44.19 -61.64 -48.82
N THR A 622 44.87 -60.68 -48.21
CA THR A 622 46.30 -60.45 -48.43
C THR A 622 46.96 -60.15 -47.10
N VAL A 623 47.73 -61.13 -46.61
CA VAL A 623 48.52 -61.00 -45.39
C VAL A 623 49.98 -60.78 -45.80
N LYS A 624 50.55 -59.61 -45.44
CA LYS A 624 51.98 -59.30 -45.73
C LYS A 624 52.94 -59.87 -44.69
N GLY A 625 52.44 -60.09 -43.47
CA GLY A 625 53.16 -60.74 -42.38
C GLY A 625 52.84 -62.23 -42.34
N ASN A 626 52.79 -62.78 -41.13
CA ASN A 626 52.41 -64.17 -40.92
C ASN A 626 50.89 -64.27 -40.75
N GLU A 627 50.29 -65.27 -41.39
CA GLU A 627 48.95 -65.75 -41.08
C GLU A 627 49.07 -66.99 -40.19
N GLY A 628 48.46 -66.96 -39.01
CA GLY A 628 48.42 -68.08 -38.07
C GLY A 628 46.99 -68.56 -37.92
N ILE A 629 46.72 -69.81 -38.29
CA ILE A 629 45.41 -70.44 -38.13
C ILE A 629 45.59 -71.59 -37.15
N GLU A 630 44.99 -71.48 -35.97
CA GLU A 630 44.94 -72.54 -34.97
C GLU A 630 43.50 -73.02 -34.83
N ILE A 631 43.27 -74.31 -35.05
CA ILE A 631 41.94 -74.94 -34.97
C ILE A 631 42.07 -76.14 -34.05
N SER A 632 41.52 -76.07 -32.84
CA SER A 632 41.56 -77.19 -31.88
C SER A 632 40.55 -78.31 -32.23
N GLY A 633 39.55 -77.99 -33.06
CA GLY A 633 38.56 -78.94 -33.57
C GLY A 633 38.89 -79.44 -34.97
N ASN A 634 37.85 -79.81 -35.73
CA ASN A 634 38.01 -80.25 -37.11
C ASN A 634 37.99 -79.06 -38.06
N GLN A 635 38.97 -78.98 -38.97
CA GLN A 635 38.88 -78.14 -40.16
C GLN A 635 38.33 -78.99 -41.32
N SER A 636 37.19 -78.58 -41.90
CA SER A 636 36.64 -79.16 -43.12
C SER A 636 36.70 -78.13 -44.25
N THR A 637 37.31 -78.52 -45.37
CA THR A 637 37.41 -77.67 -46.57
C THR A 637 36.77 -78.42 -47.73
N ASP A 638 35.65 -77.90 -48.23
CA ASP A 638 34.98 -78.43 -49.42
C ASP A 638 35.15 -77.42 -50.57
N ILE A 639 35.78 -77.86 -51.65
CA ILE A 639 36.09 -77.04 -52.83
C ILE A 639 35.54 -77.77 -54.05
N THR A 640 34.49 -77.23 -54.63
CA THR A 640 33.83 -77.80 -55.82
C THR A 640 34.55 -77.44 -57.12
N GLY A 641 35.35 -76.37 -57.10
CA GLY A 641 36.22 -75.94 -58.19
C GLY A 641 37.65 -76.45 -58.05
N ASN A 642 38.60 -75.70 -58.62
CA ASN A 642 40.03 -76.04 -58.50
C ASN A 642 40.60 -75.52 -57.18
N HIS A 643 41.28 -76.39 -56.44
CA HIS A 643 42.20 -75.98 -55.38
C HIS A 643 43.63 -75.97 -55.95
N SER A 644 44.28 -74.80 -55.94
CA SER A 644 45.68 -74.65 -56.36
C SER A 644 46.49 -74.08 -55.21
N THR A 645 47.55 -74.80 -54.86
CA THR A 645 48.50 -74.37 -53.83
C THR A 645 49.85 -74.18 -54.48
N HIS A 646 50.43 -72.99 -54.31
CA HIS A 646 51.81 -72.71 -54.69
C HIS A 646 52.61 -72.41 -53.43
N VAL A 647 53.54 -73.30 -53.09
CA VAL A 647 54.45 -73.11 -51.96
C VAL A 647 55.82 -72.72 -52.51
N GLY A 648 56.25 -71.48 -52.25
CA GLY A 648 57.50 -70.94 -52.80
C GLY A 648 58.79 -71.42 -52.12
N GLN A 649 58.68 -72.09 -50.97
CA GLN A 649 59.79 -72.65 -50.19
C GLN A 649 59.44 -74.11 -49.81
N ASN A 650 59.56 -74.50 -48.54
CA ASN A 650 59.28 -75.85 -48.10
C ASN A 650 57.80 -76.02 -47.75
N GLU A 651 57.19 -77.09 -48.24
CA GLU A 651 55.95 -77.63 -47.69
C GLU A 651 56.29 -78.78 -46.74
N SER A 652 55.86 -78.68 -45.48
CA SER A 652 55.92 -79.78 -44.51
C SER A 652 54.51 -80.19 -44.16
N ARG A 653 54.21 -81.49 -44.26
CA ARG A 653 52.95 -82.07 -43.79
C ARG A 653 53.28 -83.15 -42.78
N ASP A 654 52.96 -82.89 -41.53
CA ASP A 654 53.00 -83.89 -40.47
C ASP A 654 51.58 -84.44 -40.26
N VAL A 655 51.45 -85.76 -40.17
CA VAL A 655 50.16 -86.45 -40.03
C VAL A 655 50.35 -87.60 -39.05
N ASP A 656 49.91 -87.38 -37.80
CA ASP A 656 50.14 -88.33 -36.70
C ASP A 656 49.43 -89.68 -36.88
N GLN A 657 48.32 -89.69 -37.61
CA GLN A 657 47.52 -90.90 -37.85
C GLN A 657 47.65 -91.35 -39.31
N SER A 658 46.57 -91.24 -40.07
CA SER A 658 46.47 -91.78 -41.42
C SER A 658 46.27 -90.66 -42.43
N ARG A 659 47.06 -90.65 -43.49
CA ARG A 659 46.77 -89.88 -44.69
C ARG A 659 46.13 -90.79 -45.74
N THR A 660 44.88 -90.53 -46.10
CA THR A 660 44.21 -91.19 -47.22
C THR A 660 44.09 -90.22 -48.39
N THR A 661 44.50 -90.66 -49.58
CA THR A 661 44.33 -89.90 -50.83
C THR A 661 43.55 -90.76 -51.80
N ASN A 662 42.40 -90.28 -52.29
CA ASN A 662 41.57 -90.99 -53.25
C ASN A 662 41.43 -90.15 -54.52
N ILE A 663 42.12 -90.54 -55.58
CA ILE A 663 42.16 -89.83 -56.85
C ILE A 663 41.47 -90.70 -57.90
N LYS A 664 40.38 -90.19 -58.47
CA LYS A 664 39.52 -90.95 -59.42
C LYS A 664 40.09 -91.01 -60.83
N GLN A 665 40.90 -90.02 -61.22
CA GLN A 665 41.55 -89.97 -62.52
C GLN A 665 43.05 -90.19 -62.34
N ASN A 666 43.88 -89.22 -62.71
CA ASN A 666 45.33 -89.36 -62.70
C ASN A 666 45.90 -88.73 -61.43
N ASP A 667 46.71 -89.50 -60.70
CA ASP A 667 47.66 -88.96 -59.74
C ASP A 667 49.04 -88.95 -60.41
N SER A 668 49.68 -87.78 -60.46
CA SER A 668 50.98 -87.60 -61.08
C SER A 668 51.93 -87.01 -60.05
N LEU A 669 52.91 -87.81 -59.64
CA LEU A 669 53.98 -87.38 -58.77
C LEU A 669 55.27 -87.29 -59.58
N ASP A 670 55.70 -86.06 -59.85
CA ASP A 670 57.00 -85.78 -60.46
C ASP A 670 57.95 -85.23 -59.39
N VAL A 671 59.12 -85.86 -59.26
CA VAL A 671 60.12 -85.51 -58.25
C VAL A 671 61.45 -85.32 -58.93
N GLY A 672 61.85 -84.06 -59.14
CA GLY A 672 63.00 -83.71 -59.98
C GLY A 672 64.39 -84.10 -59.46
N LYS A 673 64.51 -84.63 -58.23
CA LYS A 673 65.80 -85.10 -57.68
C LYS A 673 65.72 -86.47 -57.04
N HIS A 674 65.18 -86.57 -55.83
CA HIS A 674 65.18 -87.80 -55.05
C HIS A 674 63.76 -88.10 -54.57
N PHE A 675 63.20 -89.21 -55.04
CA PHE A 675 61.97 -89.76 -54.49
C PHE A 675 62.33 -90.89 -53.53
N SER A 676 61.95 -90.74 -52.26
CA SER A 676 62.07 -91.78 -51.25
C SER A 676 60.68 -92.14 -50.76
N LEU A 677 60.32 -93.41 -50.93
CA LEU A 677 59.16 -94.00 -50.29
C LEU A 677 59.66 -94.99 -49.26
N THR A 678 59.46 -94.66 -47.99
CA THR A 678 59.84 -95.50 -46.86
C THR A 678 58.58 -95.83 -46.07
N ALA A 679 58.33 -97.12 -45.82
CA ALA A 679 57.23 -97.57 -44.97
C ALA A 679 57.78 -98.51 -43.89
N GLY A 680 57.21 -98.45 -42.69
CA GLY A 680 57.69 -99.24 -41.54
C GLY A 680 57.39 -100.74 -41.63
N ASP A 681 56.39 -101.15 -42.43
CA ASP A 681 55.96 -102.55 -42.51
C ASP A 681 56.05 -103.13 -43.92
N SER A 682 55.33 -102.54 -44.87
CA SER A 682 55.43 -102.92 -46.28
C SER A 682 55.12 -101.76 -47.22
N ILE A 683 55.72 -101.82 -48.41
CA ILE A 683 55.32 -101.02 -49.57
C ILE A 683 54.67 -101.98 -50.54
N THR A 684 53.41 -101.73 -50.90
CA THR A 684 52.71 -102.51 -51.91
C THR A 684 52.26 -101.60 -53.03
N LEU A 685 52.79 -101.83 -54.23
CA LEU A 685 52.32 -101.23 -55.46
C LEU A 685 51.42 -102.24 -56.13
N THR A 686 50.13 -101.91 -56.31
CA THR A 686 49.15 -102.81 -56.92
C THR A 686 48.57 -102.14 -58.16
N THR A 687 48.51 -102.88 -59.25
CA THR A 687 47.81 -102.47 -60.47
C THR A 687 46.96 -103.65 -60.95
N GLY A 688 45.65 -103.58 -60.72
CA GLY A 688 44.75 -104.72 -60.96
C GLY A 688 45.18 -105.96 -60.18
N ALA A 689 45.41 -107.08 -60.87
CA ALA A 689 45.88 -108.32 -60.26
C ALA A 689 47.42 -108.45 -60.15
N ALA A 690 48.18 -107.44 -60.59
CA ALA A 690 49.64 -107.42 -60.48
C ALA A 690 50.06 -106.63 -59.23
N SER A 691 51.10 -107.11 -58.53
CA SER A 691 51.67 -106.39 -57.40
C SER A 691 53.18 -106.53 -57.29
N ILE A 692 53.79 -105.48 -56.75
CA ILE A 692 55.13 -105.49 -56.20
C ILE A 692 55.01 -105.16 -54.72
N THR A 693 55.33 -106.12 -53.88
CA THR A 693 55.30 -105.94 -52.43
C THR A 693 56.72 -106.06 -51.90
N LEU A 694 57.21 -104.99 -51.28
CA LEU A 694 58.43 -104.96 -50.49
C LEU A 694 58.04 -105.06 -49.03
N LYS A 695 58.55 -106.08 -48.34
CA LYS A 695 58.33 -106.27 -46.91
C LYS A 695 59.56 -105.84 -46.13
N LYS A 696 59.36 -105.41 -44.87
CA LYS A 696 60.46 -105.01 -43.97
C LYS A 696 61.52 -106.09 -43.72
N ASP A 697 61.17 -107.37 -43.90
CA ASP A 697 62.10 -108.50 -43.75
C ASP A 697 63.03 -108.70 -44.97
N GLY A 698 62.95 -107.80 -45.96
CA GLY A 698 63.73 -107.84 -47.18
C GLY A 698 63.11 -108.70 -48.29
N THR A 699 61.96 -109.34 -48.04
CA THR A 699 61.25 -110.10 -49.07
C THR A 699 60.68 -109.16 -50.12
N ILE A 700 61.08 -109.38 -51.38
CA ILE A 700 60.44 -108.75 -52.53
C ILE A 700 59.57 -109.79 -53.22
N MET A 701 58.26 -109.56 -53.20
CA MET A 701 57.29 -110.38 -53.91
C MET A 701 56.83 -109.64 -55.15
N ILE A 702 57.18 -110.18 -56.30
CA ILE A 702 56.65 -109.73 -57.59
C ILE A 702 55.64 -110.77 -58.03
N SER A 703 54.37 -110.38 -58.11
CA SER A 703 53.26 -111.26 -58.47
C SER A 703 52.52 -110.71 -59.69
N GLY A 704 52.31 -111.53 -60.70
CA GLY A 704 51.61 -111.15 -61.92
C GLY A 704 51.32 -112.37 -62.79
N LYS A 705 50.28 -112.26 -63.63
CA LYS A 705 49.86 -113.35 -64.54
C LYS A 705 50.96 -113.76 -65.50
N ASN A 706 51.66 -112.78 -66.06
CA ASN A 706 52.86 -112.95 -66.86
C ASN A 706 53.94 -112.04 -66.26
N ILE A 707 55.09 -112.61 -65.90
CA ILE A 707 56.26 -111.83 -65.52
C ILE A 707 57.26 -111.99 -66.65
N THR A 708 57.34 -110.97 -67.49
CA THR A 708 58.35 -110.88 -68.54
C THR A 708 59.51 -110.06 -67.99
N VAL A 709 60.67 -110.68 -67.85
CA VAL A 709 61.92 -109.98 -67.58
C VAL A 709 62.70 -109.96 -68.89
N ASP A 710 62.64 -108.83 -69.59
CA ASP A 710 63.33 -108.61 -70.85
C ASP A 710 64.51 -107.66 -70.62
N GLY A 711 65.67 -107.99 -71.19
CA GLY A 711 66.91 -107.28 -70.96
C GLY A 711 67.75 -107.25 -72.23
N SER A 712 68.09 -106.06 -72.70
CA SER A 712 68.96 -105.87 -73.87
C SER A 712 70.43 -106.20 -73.60
N GLY A 713 70.79 -106.47 -72.34
CA GLY A 713 72.09 -106.92 -71.87
C GLY A 713 72.00 -108.20 -71.03
N ALA A 714 73.08 -108.58 -70.34
CA ALA A 714 73.09 -109.83 -69.56
C ALA A 714 72.15 -109.76 -68.34
N ILE A 715 71.09 -110.56 -68.36
CA ILE A 715 70.27 -110.81 -67.17
C ILE A 715 71.04 -111.79 -66.28
N LYS A 716 71.60 -111.29 -65.17
CA LYS A 716 72.31 -112.11 -64.19
C LYS A 716 71.40 -112.38 -62.99
N ILE A 717 70.91 -113.60 -62.88
CA ILE A 717 70.27 -114.08 -61.66
C ILE A 717 71.34 -114.83 -60.86
N LYS A 718 71.69 -114.28 -59.69
CA LYS A 718 72.71 -114.84 -58.80
C LYS A 718 72.05 -115.14 -57.45
N ALA A 719 72.17 -116.37 -56.98
CA ALA A 719 71.71 -116.74 -55.65
C ALA A 719 72.78 -117.58 -54.97
N ASP A 720 73.06 -117.28 -53.70
CA ASP A 720 74.09 -117.99 -52.92
C ASP A 720 73.60 -119.34 -52.40
N ARG A 721 72.30 -119.60 -52.53
CA ARG A 721 71.69 -120.90 -52.26
C ARG A 721 71.06 -121.45 -53.53
N ASN A 722 69.72 -121.50 -53.59
CA ASN A 722 69.02 -122.18 -54.66
C ASN A 722 68.24 -121.18 -55.51
N VAL A 723 68.45 -121.23 -56.82
CA VAL A 723 67.47 -120.72 -57.77
C VAL A 723 66.54 -121.87 -58.09
N VAL A 724 65.32 -121.83 -57.58
CA VAL A 724 64.30 -122.85 -57.85
C VAL A 724 63.40 -122.33 -58.97
N VAL A 725 63.70 -122.72 -60.20
CA VAL A 725 62.80 -122.51 -61.34
C VAL A 725 61.89 -123.73 -61.46
N LYS A 726 60.59 -123.54 -61.27
CA LYS A 726 59.57 -124.58 -61.47
C LYS A 726 58.68 -124.18 -62.63
N GLY A 727 58.62 -125.03 -63.66
CA GLY A 727 57.73 -124.86 -64.80
C GLY A 727 57.46 -126.20 -65.48
N GLN A 728 56.28 -126.35 -66.09
CA GLN A 728 55.91 -127.57 -66.82
C GLN A 728 56.86 -127.89 -67.98
N LYS A 729 57.51 -126.87 -68.53
CA LYS A 729 58.53 -127.01 -69.57
C LYS A 729 59.54 -125.87 -69.42
N VAL A 730 60.80 -126.24 -69.16
CA VAL A 730 61.93 -125.30 -69.19
C VAL A 730 62.69 -125.59 -70.49
N LEU A 731 62.57 -124.68 -71.45
CA LEU A 731 63.26 -124.76 -72.74
C LEU A 731 64.61 -124.04 -72.59
N GLN A 732 65.71 -124.76 -72.77
CA GLN A 732 67.06 -124.19 -72.94
C GLN A 732 67.41 -124.24 -74.42
N ASN A 733 67.87 -123.11 -74.97
CA ASN A 733 68.56 -122.99 -76.25
C ASN A 733 69.90 -122.31 -76.02
#